data_AF-A0A2G9M2N1-F1
#
_entry.id   AF-A0A2G9M2N1-F1
#
_cell.length_a   1.000
_cell.length_b   1.000
_cell.length_c   1.000
_cell.angle_alpha   90.00
_cell.angle_beta   90.00
_cell.angle_gamma   90.00
#
_symmetry.space_group_name_H-M   'P 1'
#
loop_
_entity.id
_entity.type
_entity.pdbx_description
1 polymer ?
#
loop_
_entity_poly.entity_id
_entity_poly.type
_entity_poly.pdbx_seq_one_letter_code
_entity_poly.pdbx_strand_id
1 'polypeptide(L)'
;MSKRGNSTKKVVRRAPRPKKQPKAHHILLISLIVVAVIVALWYVAFPQQFSGQAIGDTVIGAAQGSGAGSPIPESGSCFLARAMSTSVFENNVNSRQVEGCCPLAVNGNEDFCLGNSRPDGQAGKYCYAPGSIVYGSQRFYCASAYRGVSNAFIQCDQATEGQVTEDGRYVCSGNRWQQRVDQEGQPEQQQGVVCSSETKYKTVQLFNSNRLCNGESFISCDEFRLAPIFDPTVSIRCENQRFVVEEKVCNNGEDDDHNGVTDANDPACGNTLSYTLDNSRFEVAIKKTDRFVININGVVPDMQNIRLCDRDTANVQERATLCRSDAPYVVLDSLDSLQRTNGRPTTRSGITLLYDTPEDVKTVRLIRTETLANQEKLFPLGSFVGNMLAGNGLVLILNDEYYLLEYESGELFSTGSMKLTHLPTQEAMEIHPYAGSNWYLFDVLGQKQIAVTQRSQGRDAQFVISALEPGETPATYVQPADLSELHEVRFSLSEPTRITTPADVGQLTVCQDDNPRDGQQVKVCRNNDFEFTLQVDQLTERTLSGTALNYAFLFEVEDDVKKVSIFDLVPLRRQETPLDYDNFIDSMVAGRRIVLKYHDILYLVGHPEAALLSLEDIFITAYDGDRVSPLTVSGSESEVTAPTLDRGQITLRRNYGDPPPPFSVFALAQNEIRPINLEDDLSAPFFSTGSITVDQPILGTIETAPDDTGLFQPTFKIRAAQNLHTLQFEEPQVINGVLFYYDSAQINGAVPVKGASLYLLYDLSLQDQTHPFTDEFINTFARGRKIALKLDQSYYLLGHQANQGNVQFYDPRSLTLQSLEGDSYQSAVDGNNVAFQVPEGRIEVSVDENIRTLRFSSAARRSFMRELTVDNAVDIGASTLRLCFQVAYADTQAAKVCDDKGLLLDTIVDPIKTVRIGNTRYLLESNRQAGSNKKVFVREIILLSEDQDFSHPDWFSFIAEVVNDRKPVFNISGSYYLPDAADSRLSSFGFTPYPSGRAQRIANLQAITPISSNGTVVVEGIPVLIEQEETGLEDAPVEVLFSVPSYNILPADGQPLLLARSQQQPLQFQVNQNIYTLEIIGVAPGLVRLKLDDLLNRWFAEGDSRTVRLEGQRVTITVEEIADDVIISVRRG
;
A
#
# COMPACT_ATOMS: atom_id res chain seq x y z
N MET A 1 -92.37 -26.67 -12.17
CA MET A 1 -92.18 -26.25 -10.76
C MET A 1 -90.75 -25.68 -10.65
N SER A 2 -90.36 -24.69 -9.83
CA SER A 2 -91.07 -23.66 -9.01
C SER A 2 -89.97 -22.86 -8.24
N LYS A 3 -89.75 -21.54 -8.29
CA LYS A 3 -90.36 -20.36 -8.98
C LYS A 3 -89.23 -19.69 -9.85
N ARG A 4 -89.04 -18.40 -10.25
CA ARG A 4 -89.50 -17.00 -10.02
C ARG A 4 -89.19 -16.37 -8.64
N GLY A 5 -88.73 -15.11 -8.52
CA GLY A 5 -88.37 -14.04 -9.47
C GLY A 5 -87.40 -13.02 -8.79
N ASN A 6 -87.21 -11.76 -9.22
CA ASN A 6 -87.81 -10.98 -10.32
C ASN A 6 -86.94 -9.73 -10.69
N SER A 7 -87.45 -8.80 -11.52
CA SER A 7 -86.81 -7.55 -12.01
C SER A 7 -87.10 -6.31 -11.10
N THR A 8 -86.67 -5.03 -11.32
CA THR A 8 -86.55 -4.26 -12.58
C THR A 8 -85.78 -2.92 -12.51
N LYS A 9 -85.19 -2.55 -13.64
CA LYS A 9 -84.69 -1.23 -14.12
C LYS A 9 -85.49 0.03 -13.70
N LYS A 10 -84.81 1.19 -13.71
CA LYS A 10 -85.32 2.41 -14.37
C LYS A 10 -84.21 3.26 -15.00
N VAL A 11 -84.58 4.18 -15.91
CA VAL A 11 -83.70 4.96 -16.81
C VAL A 11 -84.23 6.40 -16.91
N VAL A 12 -83.37 7.40 -17.09
CA VAL A 12 -83.64 8.65 -17.85
C VAL A 12 -82.33 9.28 -18.37
N ARG A 13 -82.39 9.99 -19.49
CA ARG A 13 -81.28 10.73 -20.14
C ARG A 13 -81.51 12.24 -19.99
N ARG A 14 -80.44 13.07 -19.96
CA ARG A 14 -80.12 14.12 -20.97
C ARG A 14 -78.95 15.03 -20.56
N ALA A 15 -78.24 15.55 -21.57
CA ALA A 15 -77.30 16.67 -21.46
C ALA A 15 -77.99 18.01 -21.81
N PRO A 16 -77.32 19.15 -21.58
CA PRO A 16 -77.14 20.12 -22.67
C PRO A 16 -75.70 20.67 -22.81
N ARG A 17 -75.51 21.57 -23.79
CA ARG A 17 -74.23 22.13 -24.29
C ARG A 17 -73.83 23.48 -23.64
N PRO A 18 -72.57 23.97 -23.82
CA PRO A 18 -71.96 25.06 -23.02
C PRO A 18 -72.15 26.48 -23.61
N LYS A 19 -71.64 27.52 -22.92
CA LYS A 19 -71.33 28.85 -23.50
C LYS A 19 -70.41 29.76 -22.64
N LYS A 20 -69.42 30.38 -23.31
CA LYS A 20 -68.80 31.71 -23.10
C LYS A 20 -67.88 32.03 -21.89
N GLN A 21 -66.73 32.65 -22.22
CA GLN A 21 -65.92 33.56 -21.38
C GLN A 21 -66.61 34.94 -21.21
N PRO A 22 -66.07 35.85 -20.37
CA PRO A 22 -65.20 36.90 -20.93
C PRO A 22 -64.00 37.37 -20.05
N LYS A 23 -63.06 38.04 -20.75
CA LYS A 23 -62.06 39.08 -20.38
C LYS A 23 -62.06 39.61 -18.91
N ALA A 24 -60.95 39.78 -18.17
CA ALA A 24 -59.57 40.26 -18.42
C ALA A 24 -59.35 41.80 -18.34
N HIS A 25 -58.36 42.24 -17.54
CA HIS A 25 -57.58 43.51 -17.56
C HIS A 25 -56.52 43.46 -16.41
N HIS A 26 -55.21 43.61 -16.68
CA HIS A 26 -54.37 44.85 -16.65
C HIS A 26 -53.89 45.26 -15.22
N ILE A 27 -52.69 45.84 -15.00
CA ILE A 27 -51.66 46.49 -15.87
C ILE A 27 -50.24 46.31 -15.19
N LEU A 28 -49.02 46.70 -15.63
CA LEU A 28 -48.53 47.81 -16.46
C LEU A 28 -47.44 47.49 -17.53
N LEU A 29 -46.18 47.19 -17.12
CA LEU A 29 -44.91 47.43 -17.86
C LEU A 29 -43.78 46.48 -17.31
N ILE A 30 -42.52 46.36 -17.77
CA ILE A 30 -41.60 47.22 -18.56
C ILE A 30 -40.88 46.45 -19.72
N SER A 31 -40.73 47.15 -20.86
CA SER A 31 -39.66 47.25 -21.89
C SER A 31 -38.42 46.31 -21.95
N LEU A 32 -37.79 46.01 -23.10
CA LEU A 32 -38.02 46.34 -24.54
C LEU A 32 -37.24 45.40 -25.53
N ILE A 33 -37.85 44.95 -26.66
CA ILE A 33 -37.42 45.03 -28.11
C ILE A 33 -35.96 44.64 -28.52
N VAL A 34 -35.59 43.93 -29.62
CA VAL A 34 -36.18 43.27 -30.86
C VAL A 34 -35.01 42.45 -31.56
N VAL A 35 -35.09 41.57 -32.59
CA VAL A 35 -36.00 40.51 -33.14
C VAL A 35 -35.65 40.25 -34.65
N ALA A 36 -35.99 39.07 -35.21
CA ALA A 36 -35.77 38.58 -36.62
C ALA A 36 -34.39 37.88 -36.87
N VAL A 37 -34.09 37.15 -37.97
CA VAL A 37 -34.66 37.04 -39.34
C VAL A 37 -34.76 35.59 -39.91
N ILE A 38 -35.88 35.34 -40.61
CA ILE A 38 -36.29 34.36 -41.65
C ILE A 38 -35.30 33.27 -42.20
N VAL A 39 -35.62 31.99 -41.90
CA VAL A 39 -35.89 30.79 -42.78
C VAL A 39 -35.24 30.63 -44.18
N ALA A 40 -34.63 29.46 -44.51
CA ALA A 40 -35.03 28.54 -45.63
C ALA A 40 -34.03 27.39 -46.02
N LEU A 41 -34.57 26.15 -46.20
CA LEU A 41 -34.17 25.07 -47.17
C LEU A 41 -32.72 24.48 -47.14
N TRP A 42 -32.37 23.40 -47.88
CA TRP A 42 -32.84 21.98 -47.88
C TRP A 42 -31.86 21.12 -48.74
N TYR A 43 -31.65 19.84 -48.37
CA TYR A 43 -31.18 18.69 -49.22
C TYR A 43 -29.71 18.48 -49.68
N VAL A 44 -29.11 17.38 -49.15
CA VAL A 44 -28.56 16.17 -49.82
C VAL A 44 -27.89 16.28 -51.22
N ALA A 45 -26.60 15.88 -51.35
CA ALA A 45 -26.09 14.82 -52.26
C ALA A 45 -24.53 14.66 -52.31
N PHE A 46 -24.06 13.43 -52.55
CA PHE A 46 -22.73 13.03 -53.10
C PHE A 46 -22.74 13.12 -54.66
N PRO A 47 -21.68 12.79 -55.45
CA PRO A 47 -20.28 12.39 -55.16
C PRO A 47 -19.18 13.07 -56.06
N GLN A 48 -17.91 12.64 -55.92
CA GLN A 48 -16.96 12.22 -56.99
C GLN A 48 -15.49 12.71 -56.87
N GLN A 49 -14.62 11.91 -57.52
CA GLN A 49 -13.15 12.00 -57.58
C GLN A 49 -12.66 13.13 -58.52
N PHE A 50 -11.42 13.59 -58.38
CA PHE A 50 -10.33 13.26 -59.33
C PHE A 50 -8.93 13.72 -58.84
N SER A 51 -7.91 13.24 -59.55
CA SER A 51 -6.46 13.37 -59.30
C SER A 51 -5.87 14.80 -59.37
N GLY A 52 -4.72 15.01 -58.72
CA GLY A 52 -3.78 16.09 -59.04
C GLY A 52 -2.36 15.82 -58.51
N GLN A 53 -1.35 15.84 -59.38
CA GLN A 53 0.08 15.76 -58.99
C GLN A 53 0.74 17.16 -58.99
N ALA A 54 1.91 17.20 -58.36
CA ALA A 54 3.12 17.93 -58.78
C ALA A 54 3.49 19.27 -58.11
N ILE A 55 4.66 19.23 -57.44
CA ILE A 55 5.81 20.16 -57.52
C ILE A 55 5.60 21.61 -57.07
N GLY A 56 6.43 22.04 -56.11
CA GLY A 56 6.57 23.44 -55.71
C GLY A 56 7.74 23.70 -54.77
N ASP A 57 8.98 23.68 -55.28
CA ASP A 57 10.14 24.20 -54.54
C ASP A 57 10.00 25.71 -54.31
N THR A 58 10.39 26.22 -53.13
CA THR A 58 10.79 27.62 -52.94
C THR A 58 11.82 27.71 -51.80
N VAL A 59 12.83 28.55 -51.98
CA VAL A 59 14.01 28.67 -51.10
C VAL A 59 14.10 30.11 -50.56
N ILE A 60 14.99 30.32 -49.56
CA ILE A 60 15.47 31.60 -48.99
C ILE A 60 14.71 32.08 -47.75
N GLY A 61 15.45 32.23 -46.63
CA GLY A 61 14.96 32.77 -45.36
C GLY A 61 16.01 32.71 -44.23
N ALA A 62 17.15 33.37 -44.39
CA ALA A 62 18.25 33.32 -43.42
C ALA A 62 18.20 34.45 -42.38
N ALA A 63 18.60 34.15 -41.13
CA ALA A 63 18.90 35.13 -40.10
C ALA A 63 20.06 34.62 -39.20
N GLN A 64 20.91 35.54 -38.72
CA GLN A 64 22.05 35.24 -37.83
C GLN A 64 21.83 35.85 -36.44
N GLY A 65 22.43 35.26 -35.41
CA GLY A 65 22.57 35.83 -34.07
C GLY A 65 23.76 35.17 -33.34
N SER A 66 24.60 35.94 -32.62
CA SER A 66 25.91 35.46 -32.15
C SER A 66 26.44 36.13 -30.88
N GLY A 67 27.08 35.33 -30.00
CA GLY A 67 27.83 35.71 -28.79
C GLY A 67 27.74 34.57 -27.77
N ALA A 68 28.80 33.90 -27.25
CA ALA A 68 30.13 34.29 -26.73
C ALA A 68 30.09 34.88 -25.29
N GLY A 69 30.83 34.36 -24.29
CA GLY A 69 31.79 33.24 -24.29
C GLY A 69 32.35 32.83 -22.89
N SER A 70 33.38 31.97 -22.87
CA SER A 70 34.05 31.25 -21.74
C SER A 70 34.83 32.16 -20.72
N PRO A 71 35.47 31.71 -19.59
CA PRO A 71 36.38 30.53 -19.44
C PRO A 71 36.52 29.74 -18.07
N ILE A 72 36.89 28.44 -18.14
CA ILE A 72 38.19 27.75 -17.74
C ILE A 72 39.11 28.49 -16.70
N PRO A 73 39.88 27.88 -15.71
CA PRO A 73 40.58 26.55 -15.67
C PRO A 73 40.71 25.77 -14.30
N GLU A 74 41.53 24.68 -14.30
CA GLU A 74 42.39 24.08 -13.22
C GLU A 74 41.74 23.45 -11.94
N SER A 75 42.07 22.28 -11.37
CA SER A 75 43.20 21.29 -11.34
C SER A 75 44.11 21.33 -10.07
N GLY A 76 44.36 20.18 -9.43
CA GLY A 76 45.29 20.04 -8.29
C GLY A 76 45.29 18.62 -7.66
N SER A 77 46.43 18.17 -7.09
CA SER A 77 46.63 16.79 -6.57
C SER A 77 47.73 16.69 -5.50
N CYS A 78 47.71 15.68 -4.59
CA CYS A 78 48.90 14.92 -4.07
C CYS A 78 48.71 14.06 -2.77
N PHE A 79 49.07 12.76 -2.87
CA PHE A 79 50.01 11.94 -2.03
C PHE A 79 49.84 11.61 -0.50
N LEU A 80 50.02 10.29 -0.20
CA LEU A 80 50.61 9.61 0.99
C LEU A 80 49.83 9.52 2.35
N ALA A 81 50.17 8.63 3.31
CA ALA A 81 50.25 7.14 3.34
C ALA A 81 50.93 6.59 4.64
N ARG A 82 50.38 5.52 5.29
CA ARG A 82 51.08 4.34 5.88
C ARG A 82 50.20 3.48 6.82
N ALA A 83 50.59 2.22 7.03
CA ALA A 83 49.81 1.14 7.68
C ALA A 83 50.46 0.59 8.98
N MET A 84 49.69 -0.22 9.74
CA MET A 84 50.08 -1.47 10.48
C MET A 84 48.82 -2.04 11.20
N SER A 85 48.44 -3.34 11.04
CA SER A 85 48.83 -4.54 11.83
C SER A 85 48.20 -4.62 13.25
N THR A 86 47.66 -5.72 13.82
CA THR A 86 47.31 -7.16 13.49
C THR A 86 46.65 -7.78 14.76
N SER A 87 45.98 -8.96 14.88
CA SER A 87 45.53 -10.08 14.00
C SER A 87 44.75 -11.17 14.81
N VAL A 88 43.77 -11.90 14.22
CA VAL A 88 43.32 -13.31 14.56
C VAL A 88 42.53 -13.46 15.91
N PHE A 89 41.54 -14.35 16.15
CA PHE A 89 41.11 -15.69 15.63
C PHE A 89 39.60 -15.78 15.26
N GLU A 90 39.06 -16.99 15.04
CA GLU A 90 37.87 -17.31 14.22
C GLU A 90 36.58 -17.70 14.98
N ASN A 91 35.41 -17.45 14.36
CA ASN A 91 34.39 -18.48 14.09
C ASN A 91 33.36 -18.00 13.05
N ASN A 92 32.75 -18.92 12.29
CA ASN A 92 32.04 -18.59 11.04
C ASN A 92 30.51 -18.46 11.16
N VAL A 93 29.98 -17.27 10.85
CA VAL A 93 28.67 -17.06 10.19
C VAL A 93 28.88 -15.94 9.16
N ASN A 94 28.53 -16.16 7.89
CA ASN A 94 28.81 -15.22 6.80
C ASN A 94 27.76 -14.10 6.68
N SER A 95 27.58 -13.31 7.74
CA SER A 95 26.86 -12.02 7.67
C SER A 95 27.70 -11.00 6.88
N ARG A 96 27.15 -10.47 5.78
CA ARG A 96 27.80 -9.36 5.04
C ARG A 96 27.81 -8.10 5.91
N GLN A 97 28.96 -7.43 6.01
CA GLN A 97 29.09 -6.15 6.71
C GLN A 97 28.74 -5.01 5.75
N VAL A 98 27.88 -4.07 6.18
CA VAL A 98 27.27 -3.01 5.36
C VAL A 98 27.33 -1.66 6.10
N GLU A 99 27.28 -0.55 5.35
CA GLU A 99 27.44 0.84 5.82
C GLU A 99 26.37 1.73 5.15
N GLY A 100 25.69 2.63 5.89
CA GLY A 100 24.68 3.54 5.31
C GLY A 100 23.84 4.36 6.31
N CYS A 101 22.87 5.12 5.79
CA CYS A 101 21.82 5.80 6.57
C CYS A 101 20.59 4.88 6.70
N CYS A 102 20.37 4.31 7.89
CA CYS A 102 19.35 3.28 8.08
C CYS A 102 17.93 3.85 8.19
N PRO A 103 16.91 3.20 7.59
CA PRO A 103 15.50 3.56 7.79
C PRO A 103 15.03 3.25 9.22
N LEU A 104 13.96 3.90 9.65
CA LEU A 104 13.24 3.52 10.87
C LEU A 104 12.43 2.24 10.62
N ALA A 105 12.57 1.27 11.51
CA ALA A 105 11.83 0.00 11.42
C ALA A 105 10.35 0.20 11.78
N VAL A 106 9.47 -0.29 10.91
CA VAL A 106 8.05 -0.53 11.23
C VAL A 106 7.91 -2.02 11.54
N ASN A 107 7.34 -2.37 12.69
CA ASN A 107 7.03 -3.74 13.12
C ASN A 107 8.21 -4.72 13.33
N GLY A 108 9.26 -4.27 14.01
CA GLY A 108 9.87 -5.06 15.09
C GLY A 108 10.73 -6.29 14.78
N ASN A 109 11.10 -6.57 13.52
CA ASN A 109 12.06 -7.63 13.18
C ASN A 109 13.14 -7.14 12.18
N GLU A 110 14.40 -7.45 12.52
CA GLU A 110 15.67 -7.37 11.78
C GLU A 110 15.93 -6.17 10.84
N ASP A 111 16.99 -5.39 11.16
CA ASP A 111 17.43 -4.21 10.41
C ASP A 111 18.07 -4.55 9.04
N PHE A 112 17.54 -3.97 7.96
CA PHE A 112 18.16 -3.99 6.62
C PHE A 112 18.35 -2.57 6.09
N CYS A 113 19.60 -2.21 5.75
CA CYS A 113 19.93 -0.88 5.21
C CYS A 113 20.63 -1.02 3.84
N LEU A 114 20.06 -0.41 2.80
CA LEU A 114 20.67 -0.33 1.47
C LEU A 114 21.74 0.77 1.43
N GLY A 115 22.85 0.49 0.78
CA GLY A 115 24.11 1.20 0.99
C GLY A 115 24.32 2.44 0.13
N ASN A 116 25.12 3.37 0.64
CA ASN A 116 25.89 4.29 -0.19
C ASN A 116 27.20 4.66 0.51
N SER A 117 28.21 5.07 -0.26
CA SER A 117 29.53 5.40 0.29
C SER A 117 29.46 6.56 1.30
N ARG A 118 30.40 6.63 2.25
CA ARG A 118 30.67 7.89 2.98
C ARG A 118 30.86 9.01 1.95
N PRO A 119 30.07 10.10 1.97
CA PRO A 119 30.14 11.12 0.92
C PRO A 119 31.44 11.95 0.90
N ASP A 120 32.35 11.76 1.87
CA ASP A 120 33.71 12.30 1.88
C ASP A 120 34.79 11.36 1.28
N GLY A 121 34.39 10.18 0.78
CA GLY A 121 35.26 9.27 0.03
C GLY A 121 36.22 8.42 0.86
N GLN A 122 36.13 8.43 2.19
CA GLN A 122 36.95 7.55 3.04
C GLN A 122 36.21 6.26 3.41
N ALA A 123 36.89 5.10 3.31
CA ALA A 123 36.32 3.82 3.73
C ALA A 123 36.30 3.67 5.25
N GLY A 124 35.16 3.30 5.85
CA GLY A 124 35.07 3.14 7.32
C GLY A 124 33.71 2.65 7.83
N LYS A 125 33.72 1.44 8.42
CA LYS A 125 32.58 0.64 8.88
C LYS A 125 31.67 1.29 9.93
N TYR A 126 30.82 2.22 9.51
CA TYR A 126 29.84 2.89 10.35
C TYR A 126 28.51 3.11 9.61
N CYS A 127 27.41 2.59 10.17
CA CYS A 127 26.07 3.08 9.85
C CYS A 127 25.77 4.35 10.65
N TYR A 128 24.94 5.22 10.08
CA TYR A 128 24.49 6.46 10.68
C TYR A 128 22.98 6.39 10.89
N ALA A 129 22.53 6.70 12.10
CA ALA A 129 21.09 6.79 12.40
C ALA A 129 20.52 8.10 11.81
N PRO A 130 19.23 8.14 11.44
CA PRO A 130 18.55 9.39 11.13
C PRO A 130 18.73 10.40 12.26
N GLY A 131 18.98 11.66 11.92
CA GLY A 131 19.34 12.72 12.88
C GLY A 131 20.84 12.82 13.21
N SER A 132 21.73 12.00 12.64
CA SER A 132 23.17 12.03 12.95
C SER A 132 24.05 12.65 11.85
N ILE A 133 25.23 13.14 12.24
CA ILE A 133 26.27 13.69 11.35
C ILE A 133 27.36 12.66 11.08
N VAL A 134 27.87 12.65 9.84
CA VAL A 134 29.06 11.87 9.45
C VAL A 134 30.31 12.38 10.19
N TYR A 135 30.71 11.61 11.20
CA TYR A 135 31.81 11.93 12.10
C TYR A 135 33.17 11.88 11.39
N GLY A 136 33.86 13.03 11.35
CA GLY A 136 35.17 13.21 10.72
C GLY A 136 35.20 14.42 9.78
N SER A 137 34.25 14.51 8.85
CA SER A 137 34.13 15.63 7.91
C SER A 137 33.18 16.73 8.36
N GLN A 138 32.19 16.40 9.21
CA GLN A 138 31.05 17.27 9.57
C GLN A 138 30.27 17.79 8.34
N ARG A 139 30.49 17.25 7.14
CA ARG A 139 29.91 17.77 5.90
C ARG A 139 28.56 17.18 5.54
N PHE A 140 28.14 16.11 6.20
CA PHE A 140 26.97 15.35 5.78
C PHE A 140 26.09 14.99 6.98
N TYR A 141 24.78 15.21 6.81
CA TYR A 141 23.74 14.92 7.78
C TYR A 141 22.82 13.81 7.25
N CYS A 142 22.39 12.91 8.13
CA CYS A 142 21.50 11.79 7.81
C CYS A 142 20.04 12.20 8.06
N ALA A 143 19.30 12.52 7.00
CA ALA A 143 17.89 12.93 7.09
C ALA A 143 16.93 11.74 7.23
N SER A 144 15.73 11.99 7.78
CA SER A 144 14.66 11.03 7.99
C SER A 144 13.55 11.16 6.93
N ALA A 145 13.06 10.04 6.41
CA ALA A 145 12.06 10.06 5.34
C ALA A 145 10.67 10.48 5.85
N TYR A 146 10.22 11.68 5.51
CA TYR A 146 8.84 12.14 5.69
C TYR A 146 8.13 12.26 4.34
N ARG A 147 6.97 11.60 4.17
CA ARG A 147 6.15 11.59 2.94
C ARG A 147 6.87 11.10 1.66
N GLY A 148 7.40 9.87 1.69
CA GLY A 148 7.60 9.08 0.47
C GLY A 148 8.80 9.43 -0.42
N VAL A 149 9.79 10.17 0.10
CA VAL A 149 11.09 10.40 -0.56
C VAL A 149 12.21 9.77 0.28
N SER A 150 13.26 9.26 -0.35
CA SER A 150 14.25 8.37 0.25
C SER A 150 15.18 9.02 1.28
N ASN A 151 15.72 8.20 2.20
CA ASN A 151 16.78 8.59 3.15
C ASN A 151 17.97 9.18 2.38
N ALA A 152 18.29 10.45 2.61
CA ALA A 152 19.34 11.17 1.90
C ALA A 152 20.40 11.73 2.86
N PHE A 153 21.66 11.73 2.40
CA PHE A 153 22.72 12.51 3.04
C PHE A 153 22.65 13.96 2.54
N ILE A 154 22.32 14.91 3.42
CA ILE A 154 22.34 16.34 3.07
C ILE A 154 23.76 16.88 3.25
N GLN A 155 24.41 17.27 2.15
CA GLN A 155 25.71 17.95 2.18
C GLN A 155 25.55 19.37 2.72
N CYS A 156 26.44 19.78 3.63
CA CYS A 156 26.62 21.18 3.99
C CYS A 156 27.61 21.85 3.03
N ASP A 157 27.07 22.61 2.09
CA ASP A 157 27.75 23.54 1.18
C ASP A 157 26.97 24.86 1.01
N GLN A 158 27.39 25.72 0.07
CA GLN A 158 26.77 27.03 -0.18
C GLN A 158 25.27 27.00 -0.53
N ALA A 159 24.73 25.92 -1.09
CA ALA A 159 23.29 25.80 -1.37
C ALA A 159 22.48 25.53 -0.10
N THR A 160 23.14 25.06 0.95
CA THR A 160 22.57 24.69 2.26
C THR A 160 23.03 25.57 3.42
N GLU A 161 23.93 26.54 3.19
CA GLU A 161 24.44 27.45 4.23
C GLU A 161 23.27 28.15 4.95
N GLY A 162 23.16 27.95 6.27
CA GLY A 162 22.05 28.41 7.10
C GLY A 162 20.88 27.44 7.26
N GLN A 163 20.84 26.30 6.54
CA GLN A 163 19.89 25.22 6.83
C GLN A 163 20.14 24.62 8.21
N VAL A 164 19.06 24.12 8.84
CA VAL A 164 19.08 23.46 10.15
C VAL A 164 18.53 22.04 9.97
N THR A 165 19.09 21.08 10.71
CA THR A 165 18.70 19.66 10.67
C THR A 165 17.28 19.42 11.18
N GLU A 166 16.68 18.29 10.82
CA GLU A 166 15.29 17.94 11.19
C GLU A 166 15.09 17.74 12.70
N ASP A 167 16.16 17.35 13.40
CA ASP A 167 16.21 17.28 14.86
C ASP A 167 16.56 18.63 15.52
N GLY A 168 16.75 19.68 14.72
CA GLY A 168 17.05 21.05 15.16
C GLY A 168 18.45 21.28 15.74
N ARG A 169 19.27 20.24 15.92
CA ARG A 169 20.52 20.29 16.70
C ARG A 169 21.71 20.91 15.98
N TYR A 170 21.70 20.91 14.65
CA TYR A 170 22.86 21.33 13.85
C TYR A 170 22.46 22.33 12.76
N VAL A 171 23.34 23.29 12.48
CA VAL A 171 23.20 24.29 11.41
C VAL A 171 24.36 24.14 10.43
N CYS A 172 24.07 24.16 9.14
CA CYS A 172 25.12 24.19 8.13
C CYS A 172 25.76 25.59 8.13
N SER A 173 27.05 25.68 8.48
CA SER A 173 27.82 26.91 8.25
C SER A 173 29.30 26.65 7.97
N GLY A 174 29.84 27.35 6.97
CA GLY A 174 31.24 27.25 6.55
C GLY A 174 31.58 25.91 5.92
N ASN A 175 30.64 25.31 5.17
CA ASN A 175 30.71 23.95 4.64
C ASN A 175 30.94 22.87 5.72
N ARG A 176 30.33 23.05 6.90
CA ARG A 176 30.18 22.04 7.98
C ARG A 176 28.84 22.20 8.70
N TRP A 177 28.18 21.09 8.99
CA TRP A 177 27.13 21.02 10.00
C TRP A 177 27.77 21.23 11.37
N GLN A 178 27.62 22.45 11.91
CA GLN A 178 28.08 22.82 13.24
C GLN A 178 26.96 22.52 14.23
N GLN A 179 27.30 21.98 15.40
CA GLN A 179 26.32 21.88 16.48
C GLN A 179 25.94 23.29 16.90
N ARG A 180 24.65 23.58 16.95
CA ARG A 180 24.21 24.86 17.48
C ARG A 180 24.66 24.96 18.93
N VAL A 181 25.17 26.13 19.30
CA VAL A 181 25.59 26.44 20.66
C VAL A 181 24.88 27.70 21.12
N ASP A 182 24.62 27.77 22.42
CA ASP A 182 24.06 28.96 23.04
C ASP A 182 25.08 30.11 23.12
N GLN A 183 24.67 31.24 23.71
CA GLN A 183 25.53 32.42 23.87
C GLN A 183 26.72 32.19 24.83
N GLU A 184 26.74 31.05 25.54
CA GLU A 184 27.76 30.65 26.51
C GLU A 184 28.69 29.54 25.93
N GLY A 185 28.43 29.14 24.68
CA GLY A 185 29.24 28.16 23.94
C GLY A 185 28.98 26.71 24.32
N GLN A 186 27.90 26.41 25.06
CA GLN A 186 27.49 25.03 25.31
C GLN A 186 26.63 24.50 24.16
N PRO A 187 26.65 23.18 23.87
CA PRO A 187 25.73 22.58 22.92
C PRO A 187 24.28 22.93 23.24
N GLU A 188 23.56 23.48 22.27
CA GLU A 188 22.14 23.83 22.39
C GLU A 188 21.32 22.53 22.45
N GLN A 189 21.25 21.96 23.66
CA GLN A 189 20.37 20.83 23.96
C GLN A 189 18.94 21.31 23.80
N GLN A 190 18.35 21.05 22.62
CA GLN A 190 16.90 20.97 22.52
C GLN A 190 16.44 19.89 23.50
N GLN A 191 15.91 20.34 24.65
CA GLN A 191 15.18 19.49 25.58
C GLN A 191 14.05 18.87 24.77
N GLY A 192 14.10 17.56 24.58
CA GLY A 192 13.24 16.85 23.63
C GLY A 192 11.79 16.87 24.08
N VAL A 193 11.04 17.89 23.66
CA VAL A 193 9.59 17.91 23.77
C VAL A 193 9.05 16.94 22.73
N VAL A 194 8.95 15.67 23.10
CA VAL A 194 8.23 14.66 22.32
C VAL A 194 6.75 15.01 22.41
N CYS A 195 6.06 15.22 21.28
CA CYS A 195 4.63 15.43 21.34
C CYS A 195 3.94 14.15 21.82
N SER A 196 3.20 14.29 22.92
CA SER A 196 2.51 13.24 23.65
C SER A 196 1.34 13.86 24.40
N SER A 197 0.52 13.04 25.07
CA SER A 197 -0.52 13.52 25.99
C SER A 197 0.05 14.41 27.11
N GLU A 198 1.22 14.05 27.67
CA GLU A 198 1.96 14.82 28.69
C GLU A 198 2.56 16.16 28.18
N THR A 199 2.41 16.45 26.89
CA THR A 199 2.84 17.72 26.28
C THR A 199 1.77 18.33 25.37
N LYS A 200 0.51 17.90 25.49
CA LYS A 200 -0.61 18.42 24.70
C LYS A 200 -0.64 19.94 24.85
N TYR A 201 -0.97 20.66 23.78
CA TYR A 201 -1.00 22.14 23.73
C TYR A 201 0.33 22.89 23.89
N LYS A 202 1.41 22.23 24.30
CA LYS A 202 2.73 22.84 24.35
C LYS A 202 3.14 23.38 22.97
N THR A 203 3.38 24.69 22.92
CA THR A 203 3.81 25.36 21.69
C THR A 203 5.33 25.35 21.54
N VAL A 204 5.81 25.12 20.32
CA VAL A 204 7.24 25.03 20.00
C VAL A 204 7.54 25.80 18.71
N GLN A 205 8.68 26.48 18.64
CA GLN A 205 9.10 27.19 17.43
C GLN A 205 10.04 26.30 16.60
N LEU A 206 9.48 25.60 15.62
CA LEU A 206 10.19 24.68 14.74
C LEU A 206 10.29 25.26 13.33
N PHE A 207 11.52 25.38 12.80
CA PHE A 207 11.81 25.86 11.44
C PHE A 207 11.18 27.24 11.11
N ASN A 208 11.25 28.18 12.06
CA ASN A 208 10.60 29.50 12.03
C ASN A 208 9.06 29.48 12.05
N SER A 209 8.41 28.31 12.01
CA SER A 209 6.97 28.15 12.25
C SER A 209 6.69 27.90 13.73
N ASN A 210 5.59 28.43 14.26
CA ASN A 210 5.08 27.98 15.55
C ASN A 210 4.21 26.75 15.32
N ARG A 211 4.51 25.65 16.01
CA ARG A 211 3.72 24.42 16.01
C ARG A 211 3.14 24.15 17.40
N LEU A 212 2.07 23.39 17.41
CA LEU A 212 1.28 23.01 18.58
C LEU A 212 1.27 21.49 18.70
N CYS A 213 1.55 20.92 19.87
CA CYS A 213 1.33 19.49 20.07
C CYS A 213 -0.18 19.19 20.17
N ASN A 214 -0.72 18.33 19.30
CA ASN A 214 -2.14 17.89 19.39
C ASN A 214 -2.36 16.76 20.41
N GLY A 215 -1.27 16.14 20.89
CA GLY A 215 -1.26 14.91 21.70
C GLY A 215 -0.45 13.78 21.06
N GLU A 216 -0.22 13.84 19.74
CA GLU A 216 0.46 12.81 18.93
C GLU A 216 1.59 13.41 18.07
N SER A 217 1.36 14.60 17.51
CA SER A 217 2.24 15.29 16.56
C SER A 217 2.18 16.82 16.70
N PHE A 218 3.24 17.49 16.23
CA PHE A 218 3.31 18.95 16.20
C PHE A 218 2.66 19.51 14.92
N ILE A 219 1.43 20.01 15.02
CA ILE A 219 0.69 20.60 13.90
C ILE A 219 1.00 22.09 13.71
N SER A 220 0.96 22.57 12.47
CA SER A 220 1.06 23.98 12.10
C SER A 220 -0.30 24.67 12.10
N CYS A 221 -0.30 26.01 12.03
CA CYS A 221 -1.53 26.81 11.96
C CYS A 221 -2.46 26.46 10.79
N ASP A 222 -1.91 26.00 9.65
CA ASP A 222 -2.72 25.65 8.48
C ASP A 222 -3.27 24.23 8.58
N GLU A 223 -2.55 23.31 9.22
CA GLU A 223 -3.06 21.99 9.61
C GLU A 223 -4.20 22.12 10.64
N PHE A 224 -4.04 22.97 11.67
CA PHE A 224 -5.09 23.28 12.66
C PHE A 224 -6.34 23.95 12.05
N ARG A 225 -6.22 24.66 10.92
CA ARG A 225 -7.38 25.22 10.20
C ARG A 225 -8.20 24.17 9.47
N LEU A 226 -7.59 23.03 9.11
CA LEU A 226 -8.26 21.90 8.47
C LEU A 226 -8.85 20.95 9.52
N ALA A 227 -8.12 20.72 10.62
CA ALA A 227 -8.57 19.92 11.77
C ALA A 227 -8.42 20.73 13.09
N PRO A 228 -9.42 21.53 13.48
CA PRO A 228 -9.39 22.27 14.73
C PRO A 228 -9.45 21.32 15.92
N ILE A 229 -8.52 21.45 16.87
CA ILE A 229 -8.57 20.70 18.12
C ILE A 229 -9.70 21.30 18.99
N PHE A 230 -10.74 20.52 19.24
CA PHE A 230 -11.79 20.86 20.18
C PHE A 230 -11.45 20.28 21.55
N ASP A 231 -11.16 21.17 22.50
CA ASP A 231 -11.01 20.80 23.91
C ASP A 231 -11.80 21.78 24.79
N PRO A 232 -12.54 21.30 25.81
CA PRO A 232 -13.20 22.18 26.77
C PRO A 232 -12.22 22.99 27.62
N THR A 233 -11.00 22.51 27.87
CA THR A 233 -10.06 23.14 28.82
C THR A 233 -9.31 24.34 28.25
N VAL A 234 -8.88 24.28 26.98
CA VAL A 234 -8.08 25.33 26.33
C VAL A 234 -8.79 26.05 25.19
N SER A 235 -8.48 27.34 25.02
CA SER A 235 -8.83 28.16 23.86
C SER A 235 -7.63 28.27 22.93
N ILE A 236 -7.64 27.50 21.83
CA ILE A 236 -6.58 27.51 20.83
C ILE A 236 -6.99 28.42 19.67
N ARG A 237 -6.17 29.44 19.39
CA ARG A 237 -6.30 30.32 18.22
C ARG A 237 -4.95 30.43 17.50
N CYS A 238 -4.96 30.65 16.19
CA CYS A 238 -3.75 31.03 15.46
C CYS A 238 -3.82 32.48 14.99
N GLU A 239 -2.95 33.31 15.54
CA GLU A 239 -2.80 34.73 15.21
C GLU A 239 -1.42 34.96 14.59
N ASN A 240 -1.37 35.51 13.37
CA ASN A 240 -0.11 35.84 12.68
C ASN A 240 0.90 34.67 12.59
N GLN A 241 0.43 33.44 12.32
CA GLN A 241 1.21 32.19 12.35
C GLN A 241 1.87 31.86 13.71
N ARG A 242 1.29 32.37 14.80
CA ARG A 242 1.59 31.95 16.17
C ARG A 242 0.35 31.34 16.81
N PHE A 243 0.52 30.20 17.45
CA PHE A 243 -0.50 29.65 18.34
C PHE A 243 -0.59 30.50 19.60
N VAL A 244 -1.80 30.98 19.88
CA VAL A 244 -2.24 31.52 21.17
C VAL A 244 -3.10 30.41 21.77
N VAL A 245 -2.53 29.71 22.74
CA VAL A 245 -3.30 28.87 23.66
C VAL A 245 -3.58 29.72 24.88
N GLU A 246 -4.79 29.64 25.41
CA GLU A 246 -5.21 30.26 26.66
C GLU A 246 -6.01 29.22 27.46
N GLU A 247 -5.66 29.03 28.72
CA GLU A 247 -6.45 28.27 29.69
C GLU A 247 -7.87 28.88 29.82
N LYS A 248 -8.92 28.10 29.48
CA LYS A 248 -10.33 28.46 29.77
C LYS A 248 -10.75 27.93 31.15
N VAL A 249 -10.10 26.86 31.62
CA VAL A 249 -10.53 26.01 32.73
C VAL A 249 -9.65 26.16 33.96
N CYS A 250 -9.23 27.41 34.19
CA CYS A 250 -8.79 27.91 35.49
C CYS A 250 -9.59 27.26 36.63
N ASN A 251 -8.87 26.76 37.63
CA ASN A 251 -9.28 25.98 38.80
C ASN A 251 -9.66 24.52 38.56
N ASN A 252 -8.86 23.79 37.77
CA ASN A 252 -8.81 22.32 37.79
C ASN A 252 -7.60 21.76 38.58
N GLY A 253 -6.56 22.57 38.80
CA GLY A 253 -5.27 22.22 39.43
C GLY A 253 -4.17 21.80 38.46
N GLU A 254 -4.40 21.94 37.16
CA GLU A 254 -3.50 21.50 36.09
C GLU A 254 -2.82 22.73 35.44
N ASP A 255 -2.17 22.53 34.29
CA ASP A 255 -1.46 23.53 33.47
C ASP A 255 -2.00 23.35 32.04
N ASP A 256 -3.27 23.70 31.82
CA ASP A 256 -4.06 23.24 30.65
C ASP A 256 -3.40 23.64 29.33
N ASP A 257 -2.80 24.83 29.26
CA ASP A 257 -2.09 25.33 28.07
C ASP A 257 -0.60 24.94 28.02
N HIS A 258 -0.10 24.25 29.06
CA HIS A 258 1.28 23.81 29.24
C HIS A 258 2.31 24.96 29.14
N ASN A 259 1.95 26.17 29.60
CA ASN A 259 2.87 27.31 29.69
C ASN A 259 3.87 27.18 30.85
N GLY A 260 3.65 26.25 31.79
CA GLY A 260 4.50 25.98 32.94
C GLY A 260 4.00 26.61 34.24
N VAL A 261 2.73 27.07 34.26
CA VAL A 261 2.17 27.87 35.34
C VAL A 261 0.72 27.47 35.60
N THR A 262 0.50 26.65 36.63
CA THR A 262 -0.86 26.26 37.04
C THR A 262 -1.66 27.46 37.58
N ASP A 263 -2.92 27.59 37.16
CA ASP A 263 -4.06 28.17 37.89
C ASP A 263 -3.76 29.40 38.78
N ALA A 264 -3.35 29.13 40.02
CA ALA A 264 -3.21 30.12 41.09
C ALA A 264 -1.95 31.01 40.96
N ASN A 265 -1.20 30.84 39.87
CA ASN A 265 -0.11 31.72 39.45
C ASN A 265 -0.29 32.23 38.00
N ASP A 266 -1.25 31.70 37.23
CA ASP A 266 -1.35 31.97 35.80
C ASP A 266 -1.91 33.40 35.51
N PRO A 267 -1.36 34.15 34.53
CA PRO A 267 -1.83 35.50 34.21
C PRO A 267 -3.21 35.59 33.52
N ALA A 268 -3.66 34.55 32.82
CA ALA A 268 -5.02 34.47 32.26
C ALA A 268 -6.05 34.14 33.36
N CYS A 269 -5.66 33.31 34.34
CA CYS A 269 -6.46 32.99 35.51
C CYS A 269 -6.51 34.12 36.55
N GLY A 270 -7.24 35.18 36.19
CA GLY A 270 -7.44 36.35 37.03
C GLY A 270 -8.00 36.01 38.43
N ASN A 271 -7.65 36.83 39.43
CA ASN A 271 -8.01 36.68 40.85
C ASN A 271 -9.53 36.54 41.17
N THR A 272 -10.41 36.60 40.17
CA THR A 272 -11.85 36.40 40.31
C THR A 272 -12.36 35.60 39.11
N LEU A 273 -12.48 34.29 39.27
CA LEU A 273 -12.96 33.38 38.24
C LEU A 273 -14.50 33.38 38.24
N SER A 274 -15.11 33.34 37.06
CA SER A 274 -16.55 33.54 36.91
C SER A 274 -17.15 32.53 35.94
N TYR A 275 -17.94 31.58 36.46
CA TYR A 275 -18.54 30.49 35.70
C TYR A 275 -20.06 30.57 35.69
N THR A 276 -20.71 29.98 34.69
CA THR A 276 -22.15 29.71 34.71
C THR A 276 -22.34 28.20 34.79
N LEU A 277 -23.07 27.71 35.80
CA LEU A 277 -23.41 26.29 35.91
C LEU A 277 -24.68 26.01 35.09
N ASP A 278 -24.50 25.78 33.78
CA ASP A 278 -25.57 25.57 32.80
C ASP A 278 -25.30 24.32 31.91
N ASN A 279 -25.70 24.33 30.63
CA ASN A 279 -25.44 23.22 29.71
C ASN A 279 -23.98 23.14 29.24
N SER A 280 -23.20 24.22 29.39
CA SER A 280 -21.79 24.29 29.00
C SER A 280 -20.84 23.74 30.07
N ARG A 281 -21.19 23.90 31.35
CA ARG A 281 -20.42 23.41 32.51
C ARG A 281 -21.35 22.95 33.62
N PHE A 282 -21.25 21.69 34.04
CA PHE A 282 -22.02 21.14 35.16
C PHE A 282 -21.34 21.33 36.52
N GLU A 283 -20.01 21.51 36.57
CA GLU A 283 -19.27 21.51 37.84
C GLU A 283 -18.17 22.59 37.91
N VAL A 284 -17.89 23.05 39.14
CA VAL A 284 -16.70 23.82 39.52
C VAL A 284 -16.18 23.30 40.86
N ALA A 285 -14.91 22.88 40.94
CA ALA A 285 -14.25 22.57 42.23
C ALA A 285 -13.82 23.86 42.96
N ILE A 286 -13.57 23.80 44.27
CA ILE A 286 -12.93 24.89 45.06
C ILE A 286 -11.98 24.25 46.08
N LYS A 287 -10.67 24.44 45.94
CA LYS A 287 -9.64 23.84 46.79
C LYS A 287 -9.17 24.82 47.85
N LYS A 288 -8.58 24.32 48.94
CA LYS A 288 -8.04 25.18 50.03
C LYS A 288 -6.80 25.98 49.62
N THR A 289 -6.15 25.57 48.53
CA THR A 289 -4.96 26.20 47.93
C THR A 289 -5.29 27.42 47.06
N ASP A 290 -6.56 27.60 46.71
CA ASP A 290 -7.04 28.59 45.76
C ASP A 290 -6.74 30.02 46.22
N ARG A 291 -6.16 30.82 45.32
CA ARG A 291 -5.87 32.24 45.57
C ARG A 291 -6.92 33.18 44.99
N PHE A 292 -7.63 32.74 43.97
CA PHE A 292 -8.76 33.42 43.37
C PHE A 292 -10.02 33.30 44.24
N VAL A 293 -11.01 34.15 43.96
CA VAL A 293 -12.40 33.98 44.44
C VAL A 293 -13.30 33.61 43.29
N ILE A 294 -14.37 32.88 43.57
CA ILE A 294 -15.25 32.31 42.55
C ILE A 294 -16.61 32.98 42.57
N ASN A 295 -17.06 33.38 41.39
CA ASN A 295 -18.40 33.84 41.10
C ASN A 295 -19.13 32.75 40.31
N ILE A 296 -20.28 32.31 40.81
CA ILE A 296 -21.25 31.60 39.97
C ILE A 296 -22.25 32.62 39.45
N ASN A 297 -22.21 32.84 38.15
CA ASN A 297 -23.13 33.69 37.41
C ASN A 297 -24.42 32.93 37.10
N GLY A 298 -25.53 33.67 36.94
CA GLY A 298 -26.84 33.10 36.63
C GLY A 298 -27.82 33.17 37.80
N VAL A 299 -28.45 32.03 38.12
CA VAL A 299 -29.69 31.96 38.93
C VAL A 299 -29.52 32.39 40.39
N VAL A 300 -28.29 32.49 40.90
CA VAL A 300 -28.01 32.68 42.34
C VAL A 300 -27.16 33.93 42.62
N PRO A 301 -27.76 35.12 42.80
CA PRO A 301 -27.03 36.35 43.15
C PRO A 301 -26.17 36.25 44.42
N ASP A 302 -26.45 35.28 45.29
CA ASP A 302 -25.72 35.06 46.53
C ASP A 302 -24.36 34.34 46.37
N MET A 303 -24.08 33.68 45.24
CA MET A 303 -22.83 32.91 45.02
C MET A 303 -21.75 33.74 44.31
N GLN A 304 -21.38 34.88 44.88
CA GLN A 304 -20.37 35.79 44.35
C GLN A 304 -19.27 36.00 45.41
N ASN A 305 -18.00 36.02 45.00
CA ASN A 305 -16.81 36.06 45.86
C ASN A 305 -16.73 34.91 46.88
N ILE A 306 -17.02 33.68 46.43
CA ILE A 306 -16.92 32.45 47.20
C ILE A 306 -15.48 31.95 47.23
N ARG A 307 -14.98 31.50 48.40
CA ARG A 307 -13.66 30.84 48.53
C ARG A 307 -13.62 29.87 49.71
N LEU A 308 -12.77 28.85 49.65
CA LEU A 308 -12.62 27.89 50.74
C LEU A 308 -11.71 28.43 51.86
N CYS A 309 -12.30 29.19 52.78
CA CYS A 309 -11.55 29.85 53.85
C CYS A 309 -11.15 28.92 55.01
N ASP A 310 -11.96 27.90 55.30
CA ASP A 310 -11.69 26.81 56.27
C ASP A 310 -11.23 27.26 57.69
N ARG A 311 -11.42 28.53 58.05
CA ARG A 311 -10.75 29.18 59.19
C ARG A 311 -11.10 28.57 60.54
N ASP A 312 -12.37 28.20 60.70
CA ASP A 312 -12.93 27.66 61.94
C ASP A 312 -12.97 26.11 61.94
N THR A 313 -12.66 25.49 60.80
CA THR A 313 -12.73 24.04 60.53
C THR A 313 -11.38 23.43 60.12
N ALA A 314 -10.30 24.21 60.15
CA ALA A 314 -8.95 23.81 59.72
C ALA A 314 -8.43 22.50 60.34
N ASN A 315 -8.80 22.21 61.59
CA ASN A 315 -8.38 21.01 62.33
C ASN A 315 -9.44 19.88 62.32
N VAL A 316 -10.54 20.04 61.58
CA VAL A 316 -11.61 19.04 61.40
C VAL A 316 -11.55 18.57 59.96
N GLN A 317 -11.02 17.37 59.71
CA GLN A 317 -10.95 16.81 58.35
C GLN A 317 -12.34 16.60 57.75
N GLU A 318 -13.31 16.17 58.56
CA GLU A 318 -14.68 15.84 58.15
C GLU A 318 -15.57 17.06 57.84
N ARG A 319 -15.04 18.30 57.90
CA ARG A 319 -15.80 19.52 57.62
C ARG A 319 -14.99 20.55 56.82
N ALA A 320 -15.67 21.34 56.00
CA ALA A 320 -15.06 22.47 55.30
C ALA A 320 -15.95 23.72 55.37
N THR A 321 -15.34 24.91 55.42
CA THR A 321 -16.08 26.18 55.46
C THR A 321 -15.79 27.02 54.22
N LEU A 322 -16.84 27.24 53.41
CA LEU A 322 -16.84 28.27 52.38
C LEU A 322 -17.10 29.64 53.02
N CYS A 323 -16.34 30.66 52.62
CA CYS A 323 -16.61 32.05 52.93
C CYS A 323 -17.11 32.81 51.71
N ARG A 324 -17.85 33.89 51.96
CA ARG A 324 -18.21 34.93 50.99
C ARG A 324 -17.64 36.25 51.48
N SER A 325 -16.73 36.86 50.73
CA SER A 325 -16.04 38.09 51.13
C SER A 325 -15.50 38.02 52.58
N ASP A 326 -14.79 36.93 52.88
CA ASP A 326 -14.14 36.61 54.16
C ASP A 326 -15.06 36.36 55.38
N ALA A 327 -16.38 36.49 55.23
CA ALA A 327 -17.35 36.01 56.21
C ALA A 327 -17.75 34.54 55.92
N PRO A 328 -17.85 33.66 56.93
CA PRO A 328 -18.38 32.31 56.74
C PRO A 328 -19.76 32.32 56.05
N TYR A 329 -19.88 31.60 54.94
CA TYR A 329 -21.09 31.52 54.11
C TYR A 329 -21.86 30.22 54.38
N VAL A 330 -21.14 29.09 54.43
CA VAL A 330 -21.69 27.79 54.81
C VAL A 330 -20.59 26.85 55.30
N VAL A 331 -20.93 26.02 56.28
CA VAL A 331 -20.11 24.88 56.72
C VAL A 331 -20.71 23.63 56.11
N LEU A 332 -19.87 22.80 55.50
CA LEU A 332 -20.22 21.54 54.85
C LEU A 332 -19.64 20.39 55.67
N ASP A 333 -20.45 19.35 55.88
CA ASP A 333 -20.02 18.03 56.34
C ASP A 333 -19.51 17.23 55.12
N SER A 334 -18.45 16.42 55.31
CA SER A 334 -17.84 15.65 54.20
C SER A 334 -18.71 14.46 53.76
N LEU A 335 -18.44 13.88 52.60
CA LEU A 335 -19.17 12.70 52.11
C LEU A 335 -19.18 11.54 53.13
N ASP A 336 -18.07 11.26 53.84
CA ASP A 336 -18.06 10.26 54.93
C ASP A 336 -18.92 10.68 56.14
N SER A 337 -18.99 11.98 56.44
CA SER A 337 -19.85 12.53 57.50
C SER A 337 -21.32 12.41 57.12
N LEU A 338 -21.68 12.70 55.86
CA LEU A 338 -23.01 12.45 55.32
C LEU A 338 -23.33 10.95 55.36
N GLN A 339 -22.44 10.08 54.87
CA GLN A 339 -22.63 8.62 54.88
C GLN A 339 -22.89 8.06 56.29
N ARG A 340 -22.04 8.39 57.27
CA ARG A 340 -22.17 7.90 58.66
C ARG A 340 -23.37 8.49 59.40
N THR A 341 -23.98 9.56 58.90
CA THR A 341 -25.17 10.19 59.51
C THR A 341 -26.46 10.01 58.69
N ASN A 342 -26.37 9.40 57.50
CA ASN A 342 -27.38 9.50 56.42
C ASN A 342 -27.84 10.96 56.17
N GLY A 343 -26.86 11.88 56.16
CA GLY A 343 -27.06 13.31 55.99
C GLY A 343 -27.30 13.68 54.52
N ARG A 344 -28.13 14.70 54.29
CA ARG A 344 -28.37 15.26 52.94
C ARG A 344 -27.29 16.28 52.58
N PRO A 345 -26.79 16.29 51.32
CA PRO A 345 -25.83 17.29 50.87
C PRO A 345 -26.44 18.70 50.82
N THR A 346 -25.61 19.73 50.89
CA THR A 346 -26.12 21.12 51.01
C THR A 346 -26.43 21.72 49.65
N THR A 347 -27.71 21.78 49.30
CA THR A 347 -28.20 22.37 48.04
C THR A 347 -28.67 23.81 48.24
N ARG A 348 -28.32 24.70 47.30
CA ARG A 348 -28.79 26.09 47.22
C ARG A 348 -29.10 26.46 45.78
N SER A 349 -30.37 26.74 45.48
CA SER A 349 -30.83 27.37 44.23
C SER A 349 -30.33 26.69 42.93
N GLY A 350 -30.39 25.35 42.87
CA GLY A 350 -29.97 24.57 41.69
C GLY A 350 -28.50 24.15 41.67
N ILE A 351 -27.76 24.39 42.76
CA ILE A 351 -26.36 24.00 42.93
C ILE A 351 -26.21 23.21 44.25
N THR A 352 -25.57 22.05 44.19
CA THR A 352 -25.25 21.22 45.35
C THR A 352 -23.79 21.40 45.71
N LEU A 353 -23.52 21.56 47.00
CA LEU A 353 -22.20 21.73 47.57
C LEU A 353 -21.78 20.41 48.21
N LEU A 354 -20.85 19.70 47.56
CA LEU A 354 -20.24 18.49 48.10
C LEU A 354 -18.85 18.82 48.65
N TYR A 355 -18.47 18.17 49.73
CA TYR A 355 -17.13 18.23 50.28
C TYR A 355 -16.59 16.81 50.36
N ASP A 356 -15.66 16.47 49.46
CA ASP A 356 -15.02 15.16 49.46
C ASP A 356 -14.00 15.14 50.60
N THR A 357 -13.96 14.06 51.39
CA THR A 357 -12.92 13.93 52.43
C THR A 357 -11.58 13.75 51.71
N PRO A 358 -10.63 14.68 51.83
CA PRO A 358 -9.40 14.61 51.05
C PRO A 358 -8.35 13.74 51.73
N GLU A 359 -7.45 13.15 50.94
CA GLU A 359 -6.19 12.63 51.47
C GLU A 359 -5.24 13.80 51.81
N ASP A 360 -5.13 14.81 50.94
CA ASP A 360 -4.24 15.99 51.12
C ASP A 360 -4.96 17.34 51.24
N VAL A 361 -5.69 17.79 50.21
CA VAL A 361 -6.21 19.17 50.10
C VAL A 361 -7.74 19.20 50.06
N LYS A 362 -8.37 19.88 51.04
CA LYS A 362 -9.82 20.08 51.09
C LYS A 362 -10.33 20.69 49.80
N THR A 363 -11.29 20.03 49.16
CA THR A 363 -11.88 20.40 47.88
C THR A 363 -13.40 20.31 47.96
N VAL A 364 -14.09 21.37 47.53
CA VAL A 364 -15.55 21.48 47.58
C VAL A 364 -16.09 21.62 46.15
N ARG A 365 -16.87 20.63 45.71
CA ARG A 365 -17.48 20.58 44.37
C ARG A 365 -18.80 21.35 44.39
N LEU A 366 -18.94 22.34 43.50
CA LEU A 366 -20.17 23.08 43.21
C LEU A 366 -20.79 22.48 41.95
N ILE A 367 -21.77 21.58 42.14
CA ILE A 367 -22.33 20.77 41.07
C ILE A 367 -23.75 21.23 40.72
N ARG A 368 -24.04 21.44 39.44
CA ARG A 368 -25.37 21.70 38.91
C ARG A 368 -26.34 20.60 39.36
N THR A 369 -27.54 21.00 39.73
CA THR A 369 -28.52 20.12 40.37
C THR A 369 -29.86 20.19 39.65
N GLU A 370 -30.33 19.05 39.14
CA GLU A 370 -31.57 18.91 38.39
C GLU A 370 -32.58 18.03 39.14
N THR A 371 -33.75 18.58 39.48
CA THR A 371 -34.84 17.80 40.08
C THR A 371 -35.63 17.06 39.00
N LEU A 372 -35.69 15.73 39.10
CA LEU A 372 -36.45 14.84 38.23
C LEU A 372 -37.92 14.74 38.68
N ALA A 373 -38.62 15.88 38.70
CA ALA A 373 -40.03 15.98 39.10
C ALA A 373 -40.98 15.54 37.96
N ASN A 374 -40.88 14.27 37.56
CA ASN A 374 -41.71 13.61 36.54
C ASN A 374 -41.68 14.33 35.16
N GLN A 375 -40.50 14.81 34.75
CA GLN A 375 -40.25 15.45 33.46
C GLN A 375 -38.87 15.02 32.90
N GLU A 376 -38.80 14.76 31.60
CA GLU A 376 -37.51 14.57 30.89
C GLU A 376 -36.63 15.83 31.04
N LYS A 377 -35.36 15.63 31.34
CA LYS A 377 -34.30 16.65 31.25
C LYS A 377 -33.55 16.46 29.94
N LEU A 378 -33.50 17.52 29.14
CA LEU A 378 -32.90 17.51 27.80
C LEU A 378 -31.63 18.36 27.81
N PHE A 379 -30.51 17.78 27.39
CA PHE A 379 -29.21 18.44 27.27
C PHE A 379 -28.72 18.32 25.83
N PRO A 380 -28.07 19.34 25.23
CA PRO A 380 -27.42 19.18 23.93
C PRO A 380 -26.32 18.11 24.04
N LEU A 381 -26.33 17.10 23.15
CA LEU A 381 -25.51 15.89 23.32
C LEU A 381 -24.02 16.23 23.42
N GLY A 382 -23.48 17.02 22.48
CA GLY A 382 -22.06 17.40 22.50
C GLY A 382 -21.63 18.18 23.75
N SER A 383 -22.53 18.97 24.35
CA SER A 383 -22.25 19.69 25.60
C SER A 383 -22.35 18.79 26.84
N PHE A 384 -23.26 17.81 26.83
CA PHE A 384 -23.35 16.80 27.87
C PHE A 384 -22.12 15.88 27.86
N VAL A 385 -21.78 15.35 26.68
CA VAL A 385 -20.60 14.49 26.45
C VAL A 385 -19.31 15.22 26.83
N GLY A 386 -19.14 16.47 26.39
CA GLY A 386 -17.96 17.28 26.75
C GLY A 386 -17.85 17.60 28.25
N ASN A 387 -18.95 17.54 29.01
CA ASN A 387 -18.90 17.64 30.47
C ASN A 387 -18.51 16.31 31.13
N MET A 388 -19.12 15.21 30.70
CA MET A 388 -18.85 13.86 31.21
C MET A 388 -17.40 13.43 30.96
N LEU A 389 -16.88 13.67 29.75
CA LEU A 389 -15.47 13.39 29.39
C LEU A 389 -14.48 14.28 30.15
N ALA A 390 -14.88 15.49 30.55
CA ALA A 390 -14.09 16.39 31.40
C ALA A 390 -14.29 16.13 32.91
N GLY A 391 -14.88 14.99 33.30
CA GLY A 391 -15.08 14.59 34.70
C GLY A 391 -16.11 15.41 35.49
N ASN A 392 -16.85 16.34 34.85
CA ASN A 392 -17.83 17.17 35.54
C ASN A 392 -19.09 16.34 35.86
N GLY A 393 -19.39 16.16 37.14
CA GLY A 393 -20.60 15.45 37.57
C GLY A 393 -21.88 16.27 37.39
N LEU A 394 -23.04 15.60 37.49
CA LEU A 394 -24.36 16.23 37.51
C LEU A 394 -25.19 15.65 38.67
N VAL A 395 -25.68 16.49 39.59
CA VAL A 395 -26.53 16.01 40.70
C VAL A 395 -27.99 15.93 40.25
N LEU A 396 -28.61 14.78 40.46
CA LEU A 396 -30.02 14.50 40.21
C LEU A 396 -30.75 14.38 41.55
N ILE A 397 -31.87 15.10 41.71
CA ILE A 397 -32.76 14.96 42.87
C ILE A 397 -34.02 14.20 42.46
N LEU A 398 -34.33 13.12 43.18
CA LEU A 398 -35.55 12.33 43.01
C LEU A 398 -36.14 11.97 44.39
N ASN A 399 -37.39 12.33 44.65
CA ASN A 399 -38.09 12.11 45.93
C ASN A 399 -37.33 12.63 47.18
N ASP A 400 -36.65 13.79 47.09
CA ASP A 400 -35.70 14.33 48.07
C ASP A 400 -34.39 13.53 48.30
N GLU A 401 -34.16 12.44 47.58
CA GLU A 401 -32.88 11.72 47.59
C GLU A 401 -31.95 12.22 46.47
N TYR A 402 -30.63 12.09 46.69
CA TYR A 402 -29.60 12.80 45.94
C TYR A 402 -28.63 11.82 45.27
N TYR A 403 -28.51 11.92 43.96
CA TYR A 403 -27.66 11.05 43.15
C TYR A 403 -26.68 11.89 42.35
N LEU A 404 -25.43 11.46 42.25
CA LEU A 404 -24.39 12.07 41.43
C LEU A 404 -24.19 11.21 40.18
N LEU A 405 -24.51 11.77 39.01
CA LEU A 405 -24.28 11.15 37.71
C LEU A 405 -22.92 11.60 37.19
N GLU A 406 -22.03 10.63 36.96
CA GLU A 406 -20.66 10.79 36.52
C GLU A 406 -20.36 9.80 35.37
N TYR A 407 -19.15 9.86 34.83
CA TYR A 407 -18.66 9.01 33.76
C TYR A 407 -17.30 8.43 34.17
N GLU A 408 -17.12 7.11 34.05
CA GLU A 408 -15.81 6.51 34.34
C GLU A 408 -14.85 6.78 33.17
N SER A 409 -13.63 7.23 33.46
CA SER A 409 -12.77 7.88 32.48
C SER A 409 -12.36 6.96 31.31
N GLY A 410 -12.49 7.50 30.10
CA GLY A 410 -12.16 6.81 28.85
C GLY A 410 -12.30 7.75 27.65
N GLU A 411 -11.63 7.42 26.55
CA GLU A 411 -11.44 8.31 25.38
C GLU A 411 -12.70 8.52 24.54
N LEU A 412 -13.64 7.56 24.53
CA LEU A 412 -14.86 7.59 23.74
C LEU A 412 -16.09 7.44 24.66
N PHE A 413 -17.01 8.42 24.61
CA PHE A 413 -18.19 8.44 25.47
C PHE A 413 -19.18 7.32 25.16
N SER A 414 -19.50 6.52 26.18
CA SER A 414 -20.49 5.45 26.16
C SER A 414 -21.57 5.69 27.23
N THR A 415 -22.85 5.63 26.85
CA THR A 415 -23.95 5.71 27.83
C THR A 415 -23.91 4.54 28.83
N GLY A 416 -23.41 3.37 28.41
CA GLY A 416 -23.24 2.20 29.27
C GLY A 416 -22.09 2.30 30.28
N SER A 417 -21.18 3.28 30.12
CA SER A 417 -20.05 3.53 31.03
C SER A 417 -20.33 4.68 32.01
N MET A 418 -21.60 5.05 32.16
CA MET A 418 -22.05 6.08 33.10
C MET A 418 -22.31 5.51 34.49
N LYS A 419 -22.01 6.30 35.51
CA LYS A 419 -22.05 5.91 36.92
C LYS A 419 -23.01 6.79 37.69
N LEU A 420 -23.88 6.20 38.51
CA LEU A 420 -24.80 6.95 39.37
C LEU A 420 -24.55 6.58 40.84
N THR A 421 -24.07 7.54 41.64
CA THR A 421 -23.73 7.32 43.05
C THR A 421 -24.74 8.02 43.97
N HIS A 422 -25.40 7.30 44.87
CA HIS A 422 -26.31 7.89 45.84
C HIS A 422 -25.54 8.57 46.99
N LEU A 423 -25.57 9.90 47.01
CA LEU A 423 -24.68 10.73 47.83
C LEU A 423 -24.81 10.51 49.36
N PRO A 424 -26.02 10.35 49.95
CA PRO A 424 -26.18 10.03 51.37
C PRO A 424 -25.66 8.66 51.81
N THR A 425 -25.44 7.69 50.89
CA THR A 425 -24.94 6.34 51.23
C THR A 425 -23.61 5.97 50.57
N GLN A 426 -23.13 6.76 49.60
CA GLN A 426 -21.99 6.46 48.71
C GLN A 426 -22.15 5.13 47.96
N GLU A 427 -23.40 4.71 47.73
CA GLU A 427 -23.75 3.48 47.04
C GLU A 427 -23.84 3.72 45.53
N ALA A 428 -23.04 3.01 44.74
CA ALA A 428 -23.11 3.04 43.29
C ALA A 428 -24.28 2.18 42.81
N MET A 429 -25.15 2.76 41.98
CA MET A 429 -26.33 2.11 41.42
C MET A 429 -25.96 1.40 40.12
N GLU A 430 -26.39 0.15 39.96
CA GLU A 430 -26.05 -0.69 38.81
C GLU A 430 -26.76 -0.19 37.54
N ILE A 431 -25.98 0.14 36.52
CA ILE A 431 -26.50 0.50 35.20
C ILE A 431 -26.80 -0.76 34.38
N HIS A 432 -27.99 -0.83 33.79
CA HIS A 432 -28.37 -1.93 32.90
C HIS A 432 -29.12 -1.42 31.66
N PRO A 433 -28.90 -2.01 30.47
CA PRO A 433 -29.62 -1.63 29.26
C PRO A 433 -31.08 -2.06 29.34
N TYR A 434 -32.01 -1.17 28.96
CA TYR A 434 -33.42 -1.53 28.85
C TYR A 434 -33.65 -2.29 27.54
N ALA A 435 -33.73 -3.63 27.63
CA ALA A 435 -34.09 -4.52 26.53
C ALA A 435 -35.47 -4.14 25.96
N GLY A 436 -35.45 -3.29 24.93
CA GLY A 436 -36.59 -2.43 24.60
C GLY A 436 -36.21 -1.13 23.90
N SER A 437 -34.96 -0.66 24.03
CA SER A 437 -34.50 0.60 23.43
C SER A 437 -32.99 0.84 23.60
N ASN A 438 -32.52 2.01 23.15
CA ASN A 438 -31.24 2.62 23.52
C ASN A 438 -31.22 3.31 24.92
N TRP A 439 -32.27 3.17 25.74
CA TRP A 439 -32.27 3.64 27.13
C TRP A 439 -31.44 2.70 28.03
N TYR A 440 -30.67 3.28 28.94
CA TYR A 440 -30.04 2.61 30.07
C TYR A 440 -30.76 3.03 31.36
N LEU A 441 -30.83 2.12 32.33
CA LEU A 441 -31.54 2.30 33.59
C LEU A 441 -30.57 2.15 34.76
N PHE A 442 -30.75 2.99 35.78
CA PHE A 442 -30.22 2.79 37.11
C PHE A 442 -31.39 2.48 38.06
N ASP A 443 -31.33 1.35 38.77
CA ASP A 443 -32.23 1.10 39.89
C ASP A 443 -31.89 2.05 41.04
N VAL A 444 -32.89 2.76 41.58
CA VAL A 444 -32.67 3.76 42.65
C VAL A 444 -33.63 3.57 43.83
N LEU A 445 -33.36 4.26 44.94
CA LEU A 445 -34.06 4.03 46.20
C LEU A 445 -35.57 4.28 46.06
N GLY A 446 -36.35 3.36 46.64
CA GLY A 446 -37.82 3.38 46.57
C GLY A 446 -38.41 2.64 45.36
N GLN A 447 -37.65 1.75 44.70
CA GLN A 447 -38.08 0.96 43.53
C GLN A 447 -38.41 1.82 42.29
N LYS A 448 -37.91 3.06 42.24
CA LYS A 448 -37.91 3.88 41.03
C LYS A 448 -36.67 3.57 40.19
N GLN A 449 -36.68 4.04 38.96
CA GLN A 449 -35.51 3.96 38.08
C GLN A 449 -35.18 5.35 37.53
N ILE A 450 -33.89 5.65 37.35
CA ILE A 450 -33.46 6.79 36.54
C ILE A 450 -33.06 6.25 35.17
N ALA A 451 -33.70 6.75 34.13
CA ALA A 451 -33.47 6.34 32.75
C ALA A 451 -32.64 7.40 32.01
N VAL A 452 -31.64 6.95 31.25
CA VAL A 452 -30.77 7.82 30.44
C VAL A 452 -30.68 7.32 28.99
N THR A 453 -30.69 8.22 27.99
CA THR A 453 -30.53 7.85 26.57
C THR A 453 -29.95 8.98 25.72
N GLN A 454 -29.41 8.60 24.55
CA GLN A 454 -29.07 9.53 23.47
C GLN A 454 -30.22 9.59 22.45
N ARG A 455 -30.73 10.80 22.18
CA ARG A 455 -31.79 11.08 21.22
C ARG A 455 -31.20 11.80 20.01
N SER A 456 -30.71 11.02 19.04
CA SER A 456 -30.14 11.51 17.78
C SER A 456 -31.22 11.91 16.77
N GLN A 457 -31.37 13.21 16.52
CA GLN A 457 -32.18 13.76 15.42
C GLN A 457 -31.40 14.86 14.69
N GLY A 458 -30.50 14.45 13.79
CA GLY A 458 -29.64 15.35 13.03
C GLY A 458 -28.79 16.25 13.94
N ARG A 459 -28.79 17.56 13.66
CA ARG A 459 -27.98 18.56 14.38
C ARG A 459 -28.45 18.84 15.81
N ASP A 460 -29.70 18.51 16.13
CA ASP A 460 -30.31 18.74 17.44
C ASP A 460 -30.24 17.49 18.34
N ALA A 461 -29.15 16.71 18.22
CA ALA A 461 -28.92 15.53 19.05
C ALA A 461 -28.88 15.90 20.55
N GLN A 462 -29.61 15.15 21.36
CA GLN A 462 -29.78 15.42 22.80
C GLN A 462 -29.39 14.21 23.66
N PHE A 463 -28.89 14.48 24.86
CA PHE A 463 -28.89 13.53 25.95
C PHE A 463 -30.15 13.74 26.79
N VAL A 464 -30.83 12.65 27.17
CA VAL A 464 -32.11 12.68 27.89
C VAL A 464 -31.96 11.94 29.21
N ILE A 465 -32.42 12.55 30.30
CA ILE A 465 -32.52 11.92 31.63
C ILE A 465 -33.98 11.99 32.08
N SER A 466 -34.54 10.88 32.56
CA SER A 466 -35.89 10.81 33.12
C SER A 466 -35.91 10.00 34.42
N ALA A 467 -36.97 10.15 35.21
CA ALA A 467 -37.28 9.26 36.32
C ALA A 467 -38.57 8.48 36.01
N LEU A 468 -38.57 7.19 36.32
CA LEU A 468 -39.68 6.27 36.11
C LEU A 468 -40.30 5.89 37.46
N GLU A 469 -41.62 5.83 37.54
CA GLU A 469 -42.34 5.23 38.67
C GLU A 469 -42.14 3.70 38.71
N PRO A 470 -42.38 3.01 39.85
CA PRO A 470 -42.10 1.58 39.96
C PRO A 470 -42.91 0.72 38.96
N GLY A 471 -42.24 0.13 37.98
CA GLY A 471 -42.85 -0.64 36.89
C GLY A 471 -43.34 0.19 35.70
N GLU A 472 -43.05 1.49 35.66
CA GLU A 472 -43.18 2.32 34.46
C GLU A 472 -42.03 2.02 33.50
N THR A 473 -42.34 1.71 32.24
CA THR A 473 -41.35 1.51 31.18
C THR A 473 -40.96 2.85 30.55
N PRO A 474 -39.68 3.11 30.22
CA PRO A 474 -39.31 4.34 29.54
C PRO A 474 -40.03 4.44 28.18
N ALA A 475 -40.44 5.65 27.81
CA ALA A 475 -41.10 5.89 26.53
C ALA A 475 -40.19 5.44 25.40
N THR A 476 -40.62 4.40 24.66
CA THR A 476 -39.77 3.71 23.69
C THR A 476 -39.38 4.68 22.59
N TYR A 477 -38.08 5.05 22.54
CA TYR A 477 -37.61 5.98 21.53
C TYR A 477 -37.53 5.26 20.20
N VAL A 478 -38.55 5.48 19.37
CA VAL A 478 -38.65 4.87 18.04
C VAL A 478 -37.66 5.60 17.12
N GLN A 479 -36.54 4.93 16.80
CA GLN A 479 -35.44 5.55 16.06
C GLN A 479 -35.92 6.00 14.67
N PRO A 480 -35.78 7.27 14.29
CA PRO A 480 -36.04 7.70 12.91
C PRO A 480 -34.93 7.18 12.00
N ALA A 481 -35.31 6.69 10.81
CA ALA A 481 -34.39 6.17 9.81
C ALA A 481 -34.87 6.51 8.39
N ASP A 482 -33.95 6.89 7.52
CA ASP A 482 -34.21 7.11 6.10
C ASP A 482 -33.75 5.88 5.31
N LEU A 483 -34.69 5.15 4.69
CA LEU A 483 -34.37 3.91 3.97
C LEU A 483 -33.65 4.20 2.63
N SER A 484 -33.77 5.42 2.10
CA SER A 484 -33.07 5.85 0.88
C SER A 484 -31.66 6.41 1.14
N GLU A 485 -31.34 6.80 2.38
CA GLU A 485 -29.97 7.11 2.82
C GLU A 485 -29.22 5.87 3.32
N LEU A 486 -29.90 4.95 4.02
CA LEU A 486 -29.25 3.84 4.73
C LEU A 486 -29.24 2.50 3.96
N HIS A 487 -30.07 2.35 2.93
CA HIS A 487 -30.34 1.14 2.12
C HIS A 487 -30.84 -0.12 2.88
N GLU A 488 -30.27 -0.44 4.03
CA GLU A 488 -30.72 -1.42 5.02
C GLU A 488 -31.07 -0.70 6.33
N VAL A 489 -32.24 -1.00 6.89
CA VAL A 489 -32.62 -0.56 8.24
C VAL A 489 -33.00 -1.77 9.07
N ARG A 490 -32.26 -2.00 10.16
CA ARG A 490 -32.56 -3.06 11.14
C ARG A 490 -33.58 -2.58 12.17
N PHE A 491 -34.40 -3.51 12.65
CA PHE A 491 -35.30 -3.33 13.78
C PHE A 491 -35.49 -4.66 14.52
N SER A 492 -35.87 -4.60 15.80
CA SER A 492 -36.13 -5.77 16.64
C SER A 492 -37.37 -5.55 17.51
N LEU A 493 -37.63 -6.44 18.49
CA LEU A 493 -38.61 -6.15 19.56
C LEU A 493 -38.07 -5.04 20.48
N SER A 494 -36.74 -5.01 20.64
CA SER A 494 -35.98 -4.08 21.46
C SER A 494 -35.56 -2.79 20.74
N GLU A 495 -35.71 -2.73 19.42
CA GLU A 495 -35.31 -1.58 18.60
C GLU A 495 -36.42 -1.31 17.58
N PRO A 496 -37.53 -0.66 17.98
CA PRO A 496 -38.56 -0.25 17.03
C PRO A 496 -38.07 0.95 16.21
N THR A 497 -38.12 0.83 14.88
CA THR A 497 -37.56 1.83 13.96
C THR A 497 -38.66 2.46 13.11
N ARG A 498 -38.65 3.78 12.96
CA ARG A 498 -39.60 4.57 12.18
C ARG A 498 -38.94 5.04 10.90
N ILE A 499 -39.33 4.42 9.80
CA ILE A 499 -38.93 4.86 8.47
C ILE A 499 -39.58 6.22 8.20
N THR A 500 -38.76 7.27 8.15
CA THR A 500 -39.17 8.65 7.86
C THR A 500 -39.24 8.91 6.36
N THR A 501 -38.42 8.21 5.57
CA THR A 501 -38.48 8.21 4.11
C THR A 501 -38.36 6.78 3.59
N PRO A 502 -39.32 6.30 2.77
CA PRO A 502 -40.60 6.93 2.48
C PRO A 502 -41.56 6.85 3.69
N ALA A 503 -42.19 7.98 4.03
CA ALA A 503 -42.95 8.16 5.27
C ALA A 503 -44.21 7.28 5.42
N ASP A 504 -44.67 6.61 4.35
CA ASP A 504 -45.82 5.69 4.37
C ASP A 504 -45.47 4.31 4.96
N VAL A 505 -44.18 3.95 5.05
CA VAL A 505 -43.72 2.76 5.77
C VAL A 505 -43.98 2.90 7.28
N GLY A 506 -43.68 4.07 7.88
CA GLY A 506 -43.99 4.33 9.28
C GLY A 506 -43.13 3.52 10.26
N GLN A 507 -43.71 3.13 11.40
CA GLN A 507 -42.99 2.39 12.45
C GLN A 507 -43.04 0.89 12.24
N LEU A 508 -41.88 0.23 12.28
CA LEU A 508 -41.70 -1.22 12.22
C LEU A 508 -41.10 -1.73 13.54
N THR A 509 -41.50 -2.92 13.95
CA THR A 509 -40.97 -3.64 15.13
C THR A 509 -41.31 -5.12 15.03
N VAL A 510 -40.69 -5.97 15.84
CA VAL A 510 -41.19 -7.34 16.08
C VAL A 510 -42.43 -7.26 16.98
N CYS A 511 -43.47 -8.04 16.70
CA CYS A 511 -44.71 -7.98 17.48
C CYS A 511 -44.49 -8.41 18.94
N GLN A 512 -45.18 -7.73 19.88
CA GLN A 512 -45.14 -8.08 21.31
C GLN A 512 -45.73 -9.46 21.64
N ASP A 513 -46.50 -10.06 20.71
CA ASP A 513 -47.04 -11.41 20.82
C ASP A 513 -46.22 -12.46 20.01
N ASP A 514 -45.06 -12.08 19.49
CA ASP A 514 -44.09 -13.02 18.92
C ASP A 514 -43.52 -13.96 19.99
N ASN A 515 -43.14 -15.18 19.59
CA ASN A 515 -42.54 -16.13 20.52
C ASN A 515 -41.01 -16.01 20.48
N PRO A 516 -40.36 -15.40 21.50
CA PRO A 516 -38.90 -15.20 21.49
C PRO A 516 -38.11 -16.52 21.46
N ARG A 517 -38.73 -17.65 21.83
CA ARG A 517 -38.10 -18.99 21.79
C ARG A 517 -38.18 -19.69 20.42
N ASP A 518 -38.82 -19.06 19.44
CA ASP A 518 -39.01 -19.62 18.09
C ASP A 518 -38.05 -18.96 17.10
N GLY A 519 -36.77 -19.35 17.13
CA GLY A 519 -35.72 -18.82 16.25
C GLY A 519 -35.85 -19.21 14.76
N GLN A 520 -37.01 -19.69 14.30
CA GLN A 520 -37.25 -20.05 12.90
C GLN A 520 -38.22 -19.10 12.20
N GLN A 521 -39.00 -18.32 12.95
CA GLN A 521 -39.93 -17.34 12.40
C GLN A 521 -40.04 -16.08 13.28
N VAL A 522 -40.48 -14.97 12.68
CA VAL A 522 -40.75 -13.73 13.42
C VAL A 522 -41.98 -13.02 12.87
N LYS A 523 -42.85 -12.53 13.76
CA LYS A 523 -43.95 -11.64 13.43
C LYS A 523 -43.46 -10.20 13.32
N VAL A 524 -43.69 -9.56 12.18
CA VAL A 524 -43.45 -8.13 11.96
C VAL A 524 -44.73 -7.35 12.21
N CYS A 525 -44.63 -6.34 13.06
CA CYS A 525 -45.69 -5.39 13.38
C CYS A 525 -45.38 -4.02 12.80
N ARG A 526 -46.40 -3.37 12.23
CA ARG A 526 -46.33 -2.01 11.67
C ARG A 526 -47.28 -1.09 12.43
N ASN A 527 -46.74 -0.03 13.02
CA ASN A 527 -47.41 0.84 13.99
C ASN A 527 -48.06 0.06 15.17
N ASN A 528 -47.44 -1.07 15.55
CA ASN A 528 -47.89 -2.06 16.54
C ASN A 528 -49.08 -2.96 16.12
N ASP A 529 -49.63 -2.82 14.91
CA ASP A 529 -50.57 -3.79 14.32
C ASP A 529 -49.79 -4.90 13.58
N PHE A 530 -50.26 -6.15 13.64
CA PHE A 530 -49.63 -7.27 12.93
C PHE A 530 -49.75 -7.11 11.41
N GLU A 531 -48.62 -7.19 10.69
CA GLU A 531 -48.54 -7.02 9.24
C GLU A 531 -48.27 -8.37 8.53
N PHE A 532 -47.20 -9.10 8.91
CA PHE A 532 -46.90 -10.45 8.39
C PHE A 532 -45.91 -11.25 9.26
N THR A 533 -45.62 -12.48 8.86
CA THR A 533 -44.56 -13.34 9.43
C THR A 533 -43.46 -13.59 8.39
N LEU A 534 -42.21 -13.62 8.82
CA LEU A 534 -41.01 -14.01 8.05
C LEU A 534 -40.46 -15.37 8.56
N GLN A 535 -39.63 -16.04 7.76
CA GLN A 535 -38.80 -17.17 8.19
C GLN A 535 -37.34 -16.73 8.30
N VAL A 536 -36.56 -17.41 9.13
CA VAL A 536 -35.13 -17.10 9.30
C VAL A 536 -34.37 -17.36 8.00
N ASP A 537 -33.37 -16.53 7.72
CA ASP A 537 -32.48 -16.59 6.55
C ASP A 537 -33.20 -16.50 5.18
N GLN A 538 -34.47 -16.07 5.14
CA GLN A 538 -35.26 -15.94 3.90
C GLN A 538 -35.48 -14.48 3.50
N LEU A 539 -34.75 -14.01 2.49
CA LEU A 539 -34.99 -12.69 1.89
C LEU A 539 -36.33 -12.68 1.13
N THR A 540 -37.23 -11.80 1.56
CA THR A 540 -38.66 -11.91 1.28
C THR A 540 -39.24 -10.59 0.79
N GLU A 541 -39.77 -10.54 -0.44
CA GLU A 541 -40.49 -9.36 -0.95
C GLU A 541 -41.89 -9.25 -0.33
N ARG A 542 -42.26 -8.05 0.14
CA ARG A 542 -43.59 -7.72 0.69
C ARG A 542 -44.02 -6.30 0.30
N THR A 543 -45.29 -6.16 -0.06
CA THR A 543 -45.99 -4.86 -0.04
C THR A 543 -46.53 -4.64 1.38
N LEU A 544 -46.34 -3.45 1.96
CA LEU A 544 -46.91 -3.10 3.27
C LEU A 544 -48.33 -2.55 3.11
N SER A 545 -49.21 -2.77 4.10
CA SER A 545 -50.61 -2.36 4.02
C SER A 545 -50.78 -0.85 3.83
N GLY A 546 -51.07 -0.43 2.59
CA GLY A 546 -51.27 0.97 2.22
C GLY A 546 -50.04 1.69 1.67
N THR A 547 -48.89 1.02 1.51
CA THR A 547 -47.79 1.54 0.67
C THR A 547 -48.05 1.21 -0.80
N ALA A 548 -47.45 1.98 -1.71
CA ALA A 548 -47.51 1.71 -3.15
C ALA A 548 -46.29 0.90 -3.67
N LEU A 549 -45.26 0.77 -2.85
CA LEU A 549 -44.00 0.09 -3.16
C LEU A 549 -43.89 -1.25 -2.44
N ASN A 550 -43.10 -2.14 -3.03
CA ASN A 550 -42.63 -3.38 -2.41
C ASN A 550 -41.26 -3.14 -1.77
N TYR A 551 -41.02 -3.77 -0.64
CA TYR A 551 -39.73 -3.77 0.05
C TYR A 551 -39.27 -5.22 0.21
N ALA A 552 -37.97 -5.43 0.35
CA ALA A 552 -37.43 -6.72 0.78
C ALA A 552 -37.24 -6.72 2.29
N PHE A 553 -37.43 -7.90 2.90
CA PHE A 553 -37.22 -8.12 4.33
C PHE A 553 -36.36 -9.38 4.54
N LEU A 554 -35.43 -9.33 5.48
CA LEU A 554 -34.67 -10.50 5.95
C LEU A 554 -34.83 -10.61 7.47
N PHE A 555 -34.95 -11.82 7.98
CA PHE A 555 -34.95 -12.10 9.42
C PHE A 555 -33.72 -12.95 9.75
N GLU A 556 -32.91 -12.45 10.66
CA GLU A 556 -31.68 -13.06 11.16
C GLU A 556 -31.77 -13.18 12.69
N VAL A 557 -31.07 -14.17 13.28
CA VAL A 557 -30.92 -14.31 14.73
C VAL A 557 -29.47 -14.03 15.09
N GLU A 558 -29.25 -12.94 15.81
CA GLU A 558 -27.93 -12.41 16.17
C GLU A 558 -27.91 -12.23 17.70
N ASP A 559 -26.97 -12.87 18.39
CA ASP A 559 -26.87 -12.89 19.87
C ASP A 559 -28.15 -13.33 20.61
N ASP A 560 -28.81 -14.39 20.11
CA ASP A 560 -30.15 -14.87 20.53
C ASP A 560 -31.29 -13.83 20.36
N VAL A 561 -31.03 -12.65 19.78
CA VAL A 561 -32.02 -11.62 19.48
C VAL A 561 -32.52 -11.76 18.04
N LYS A 562 -33.84 -11.70 17.84
CA LYS A 562 -34.45 -11.63 16.51
C LYS A 562 -34.32 -10.23 15.94
N LYS A 563 -33.56 -10.09 14.85
CA LYS A 563 -33.39 -8.83 14.12
C LYS A 563 -33.99 -8.96 12.72
N VAL A 564 -34.72 -7.94 12.30
CA VAL A 564 -35.35 -7.88 10.97
C VAL A 564 -34.80 -6.67 10.24
N SER A 565 -34.29 -6.92 9.04
CA SER A 565 -33.82 -5.89 8.11
C SER A 565 -34.93 -5.60 7.12
N ILE A 566 -35.25 -4.32 6.91
CA ILE A 566 -35.98 -3.85 5.73
C ILE A 566 -34.96 -3.21 4.76
N PHE A 567 -35.13 -3.45 3.47
CA PHE A 567 -34.28 -2.90 2.42
C PHE A 567 -35.09 -2.12 1.38
N ASP A 568 -34.45 -1.11 0.79
CA ASP A 568 -34.91 -0.60 -0.52
C ASP A 568 -34.69 -1.67 -1.60
N LEU A 569 -35.57 -1.69 -2.62
CA LEU A 569 -35.70 -2.77 -3.58
C LEU A 569 -35.44 -2.26 -5.01
N VAL A 570 -34.17 -2.34 -5.44
CA VAL A 570 -33.71 -1.80 -6.73
C VAL A 570 -34.08 -2.76 -7.88
N PRO A 571 -34.99 -2.39 -8.81
CA PRO A 571 -35.45 -3.29 -9.86
C PRO A 571 -34.50 -3.27 -11.07
N LEU A 572 -33.64 -4.28 -11.18
CA LEU A 572 -32.65 -4.39 -12.26
C LEU A 572 -33.31 -4.60 -13.61
N ARG A 573 -32.67 -3.99 -14.62
CA ARG A 573 -33.01 -4.07 -16.03
C ARG A 573 -31.71 -4.03 -16.84
N ARG A 574 -31.83 -4.22 -18.16
CA ARG A 574 -30.74 -3.93 -19.11
C ARG A 574 -30.32 -2.45 -19.15
N GLN A 575 -31.18 -1.54 -18.67
CA GLN A 575 -30.79 -0.14 -18.49
C GLN A 575 -30.16 0.04 -17.11
N GLU A 576 -29.01 0.72 -17.10
CA GLU A 576 -28.30 1.17 -15.90
C GLU A 576 -29.23 1.95 -14.97
N THR A 577 -29.31 1.46 -13.73
CA THR A 577 -29.97 2.14 -12.61
C THR A 577 -28.89 2.83 -11.78
N PRO A 578 -28.87 4.17 -11.68
CA PRO A 578 -27.90 4.87 -10.85
C PRO A 578 -28.17 4.60 -9.38
N LEU A 579 -27.11 4.50 -8.59
CA LEU A 579 -27.16 4.51 -7.13
C LEU A 579 -26.60 5.86 -6.66
N ASP A 580 -27.14 6.41 -5.58
CA ASP A 580 -26.64 7.67 -5.02
C ASP A 580 -25.22 7.49 -4.46
N TYR A 581 -24.33 8.45 -4.71
CA TYR A 581 -22.90 8.27 -4.45
C TYR A 581 -22.56 8.20 -2.97
N ASP A 582 -23.08 9.15 -2.18
CA ASP A 582 -22.75 9.26 -0.76
C ASP A 582 -23.49 8.15 0.01
N ASN A 583 -24.79 7.98 -0.25
CA ASN A 583 -25.63 6.97 0.43
C ASN A 583 -25.15 5.53 0.19
N PHE A 584 -24.68 5.21 -1.03
CA PHE A 584 -24.18 3.88 -1.35
C PHE A 584 -22.85 3.58 -0.63
N ILE A 585 -21.91 4.54 -0.61
CA ILE A 585 -20.64 4.39 0.11
C ILE A 585 -20.89 4.27 1.61
N ASP A 586 -21.56 5.25 2.23
CA ASP A 586 -21.80 5.33 3.68
C ASP A 586 -22.61 4.14 4.22
N SER A 587 -23.32 3.43 3.34
CA SER A 587 -23.99 2.18 3.67
C SER A 587 -23.08 0.97 3.53
N MET A 588 -22.40 0.79 2.39
CA MET A 588 -21.54 -0.38 2.14
C MET A 588 -20.33 -0.43 3.10
N VAL A 589 -19.68 0.70 3.39
CA VAL A 589 -18.54 0.73 4.34
C VAL A 589 -18.96 0.46 5.78
N ALA A 590 -20.22 0.77 6.13
CA ALA A 590 -20.85 0.46 7.42
C ALA A 590 -21.49 -0.95 7.47
N GLY A 591 -21.09 -1.86 6.58
CA GLY A 591 -21.56 -3.25 6.55
C GLY A 591 -23.04 -3.43 6.19
N ARG A 592 -23.71 -2.39 5.66
CA ARG A 592 -25.12 -2.44 5.24
C ARG A 592 -25.23 -3.01 3.83
N ARG A 593 -26.39 -3.62 3.55
CA ARG A 593 -26.66 -4.34 2.30
C ARG A 593 -27.76 -3.64 1.50
N ILE A 594 -27.80 -3.90 0.19
CA ILE A 594 -28.87 -3.42 -0.71
C ILE A 594 -29.48 -4.61 -1.44
N VAL A 595 -30.79 -4.57 -1.70
CA VAL A 595 -31.48 -5.66 -2.41
C VAL A 595 -31.81 -5.26 -3.83
N LEU A 596 -31.23 -6.01 -4.77
CA LEU A 596 -31.51 -5.91 -6.18
C LEU A 596 -32.54 -6.98 -6.57
N LYS A 597 -33.48 -6.66 -7.47
CA LYS A 597 -34.43 -7.63 -8.01
C LYS A 597 -34.23 -7.81 -9.51
N TYR A 598 -34.00 -9.04 -9.95
CA TYR A 598 -33.94 -9.39 -11.38
C TYR A 598 -34.86 -10.57 -11.67
N HIS A 599 -35.77 -10.37 -12.62
CA HIS A 599 -36.97 -11.21 -12.79
C HIS A 599 -37.70 -11.40 -11.45
N ASP A 600 -37.94 -12.65 -11.02
CA ASP A 600 -38.59 -12.99 -9.75
C ASP A 600 -37.58 -13.37 -8.64
N ILE A 601 -36.28 -13.17 -8.88
CA ILE A 601 -35.18 -13.54 -7.96
C ILE A 601 -34.64 -12.27 -7.29
N LEU A 602 -34.36 -12.36 -5.98
CA LEU A 602 -33.76 -11.29 -5.19
C LEU A 602 -32.26 -11.53 -5.01
N TYR A 603 -31.47 -10.46 -4.97
CA TYR A 603 -30.02 -10.50 -4.84
C TYR A 603 -29.59 -9.49 -3.77
N LEU A 604 -29.12 -10.00 -2.64
CA LEU A 604 -28.58 -9.22 -1.53
C LEU A 604 -27.11 -8.89 -1.83
N VAL A 605 -26.80 -7.62 -2.04
CA VAL A 605 -25.43 -7.13 -2.27
C VAL A 605 -24.93 -6.49 -0.99
N GLY A 606 -23.71 -6.81 -0.58
CA GLY A 606 -23.07 -6.23 0.60
C GLY A 606 -21.56 -6.16 0.47
N HIS A 607 -20.95 -5.51 1.46
CA HIS A 607 -19.51 -5.28 1.59
C HIS A 607 -19.15 -5.48 3.09
N PRO A 608 -17.93 -5.91 3.43
CA PRO A 608 -17.48 -5.97 4.83
C PRO A 608 -17.47 -4.57 5.49
N GLU A 609 -17.55 -4.52 6.82
CA GLU A 609 -17.35 -3.25 7.54
C GLU A 609 -15.88 -2.82 7.44
N ALA A 610 -15.62 -1.63 6.90
CA ALA A 610 -14.29 -1.15 6.56
C ALA A 610 -14.21 0.38 6.52
N ALA A 611 -13.00 0.94 6.50
CA ALA A 611 -12.80 2.39 6.39
C ALA A 611 -12.95 2.95 4.95
N LEU A 612 -12.97 2.07 3.95
CA LEU A 612 -13.06 2.40 2.51
C LEU A 612 -13.91 1.34 1.80
N LEU A 613 -14.57 1.74 0.71
CA LEU A 613 -15.26 0.82 -0.19
C LEU A 613 -14.27 0.24 -1.22
N SER A 614 -14.16 -1.09 -1.25
CA SER A 614 -13.65 -1.85 -2.40
C SER A 614 -14.82 -2.39 -3.21
N LEU A 615 -14.74 -2.44 -4.55
CA LEU A 615 -15.70 -3.23 -5.32
C LEU A 615 -15.31 -4.72 -5.35
N GLU A 616 -14.03 -5.05 -5.21
CA GLU A 616 -13.53 -6.42 -5.26
C GLU A 616 -13.95 -7.23 -4.00
N ASP A 617 -14.09 -6.58 -2.84
CA ASP A 617 -14.62 -7.16 -1.59
C ASP A 617 -16.16 -7.30 -1.54
N ILE A 618 -16.89 -6.90 -2.59
CA ILE A 618 -18.36 -7.02 -2.62
C ILE A 618 -18.77 -8.47 -2.76
N PHE A 619 -19.75 -8.89 -1.93
CA PHE A 619 -20.42 -10.18 -2.04
C PHE A 619 -21.87 -10.00 -2.50
N ILE A 620 -22.37 -10.96 -3.29
CA ILE A 620 -23.76 -11.00 -3.73
C ILE A 620 -24.37 -12.36 -3.39
N THR A 621 -25.56 -12.39 -2.79
CA THR A 621 -26.29 -13.62 -2.47
C THR A 621 -27.66 -13.63 -3.13
N ALA A 622 -27.91 -14.62 -3.99
CA ALA A 622 -29.19 -14.81 -4.65
C ALA A 622 -30.18 -15.58 -3.75
N TYR A 623 -31.46 -15.22 -3.85
CA TYR A 623 -32.58 -15.84 -3.15
C TYR A 623 -33.69 -16.16 -4.15
N ASP A 624 -33.89 -17.46 -4.40
CA ASP A 624 -34.91 -18.04 -5.29
C ASP A 624 -35.89 -18.87 -4.43
N GLY A 625 -36.86 -18.19 -3.83
CA GLY A 625 -37.73 -18.76 -2.79
C GLY A 625 -36.92 -19.22 -1.57
N ASP A 626 -37.08 -20.49 -1.18
CA ASP A 626 -36.33 -21.10 -0.07
C ASP A 626 -34.84 -21.32 -0.38
N ARG A 627 -34.40 -21.11 -1.64
CA ARG A 627 -33.02 -21.35 -2.07
C ARG A 627 -32.17 -20.07 -1.94
N VAL A 628 -31.34 -20.04 -0.89
CA VAL A 628 -30.20 -19.12 -0.78
C VAL A 628 -29.03 -19.63 -1.63
N SER A 629 -28.29 -18.74 -2.30
CA SER A 629 -27.09 -19.09 -3.06
C SER A 629 -26.12 -17.90 -3.19
N PRO A 630 -25.03 -17.79 -2.40
CA PRO A 630 -23.94 -16.84 -2.66
C PRO A 630 -23.39 -16.96 -4.09
N LEU A 631 -22.97 -15.84 -4.66
CA LEU A 631 -22.45 -15.73 -6.02
C LEU A 631 -21.01 -15.23 -5.96
N THR A 632 -20.13 -15.86 -6.72
CA THR A 632 -18.75 -15.40 -6.89
C THR A 632 -18.76 -14.09 -7.70
N VAL A 633 -18.26 -13.02 -7.09
CA VAL A 633 -18.09 -11.70 -7.72
C VAL A 633 -16.72 -11.65 -8.38
N SER A 634 -16.61 -10.92 -9.50
CA SER A 634 -15.38 -10.86 -10.30
C SER A 634 -15.32 -9.60 -11.15
N GLY A 635 -14.17 -8.92 -11.16
CA GLY A 635 -13.97 -7.65 -11.85
C GLY A 635 -12.85 -6.81 -11.23
N SER A 636 -13.11 -5.53 -10.97
CA SER A 636 -12.19 -4.58 -10.32
C SER A 636 -12.91 -3.45 -9.60
N GLU A 637 -12.15 -2.59 -8.90
CA GLU A 637 -12.58 -1.29 -8.33
C GLU A 637 -13.41 -0.35 -9.24
N SER A 638 -13.46 -0.61 -10.54
CA SER A 638 -14.29 0.16 -11.49
C SER A 638 -15.55 -0.59 -11.96
N GLU A 639 -15.55 -1.92 -11.96
CA GLU A 639 -16.63 -2.74 -12.47
C GLU A 639 -16.52 -4.16 -11.92
N VAL A 640 -17.54 -4.62 -11.18
CA VAL A 640 -17.65 -6.02 -10.75
C VAL A 640 -18.93 -6.67 -11.26
N THR A 641 -18.82 -7.97 -11.56
CA THR A 641 -19.89 -8.76 -12.15
C THR A 641 -20.10 -10.09 -11.44
N ALA A 642 -21.34 -10.57 -11.41
CA ALA A 642 -21.72 -11.85 -10.86
C ALA A 642 -22.72 -12.57 -11.78
N PRO A 643 -22.66 -13.92 -11.91
CA PRO A 643 -23.60 -14.69 -12.71
C PRO A 643 -24.97 -14.79 -12.02
N THR A 644 -26.07 -14.60 -12.75
CA THR A 644 -27.42 -14.82 -12.18
C THR A 644 -27.82 -16.30 -12.22
N LEU A 645 -28.80 -16.68 -11.39
CA LEU A 645 -29.30 -18.07 -11.35
C LEU A 645 -30.00 -18.49 -12.65
N ASP A 646 -30.48 -17.53 -13.45
CA ASP A 646 -31.04 -17.71 -14.79
C ASP A 646 -30.01 -17.51 -15.93
N ARG A 647 -28.71 -17.57 -15.62
CA ARG A 647 -27.55 -17.52 -16.55
C ARG A 647 -27.31 -16.17 -17.24
N GLY A 648 -27.97 -15.13 -16.79
CA GLY A 648 -27.58 -13.75 -17.05
C GLY A 648 -26.38 -13.31 -16.20
N GLN A 649 -26.18 -12.00 -16.15
CA GLN A 649 -25.10 -11.35 -15.41
C GLN A 649 -25.63 -10.08 -14.74
N ILE A 650 -25.30 -9.88 -13.47
CA ILE A 650 -25.43 -8.59 -12.77
C ILE A 650 -24.08 -7.89 -12.88
N THR A 651 -24.12 -6.58 -13.14
CA THR A 651 -22.93 -5.71 -13.16
C THR A 651 -23.17 -4.49 -12.28
N LEU A 652 -22.24 -4.23 -11.37
CA LEU A 652 -22.12 -3.00 -10.60
C LEU A 652 -20.87 -2.26 -11.09
N ARG A 653 -21.03 -0.99 -11.51
CA ARG A 653 -19.97 -0.20 -12.16
C ARG A 653 -19.88 1.20 -11.56
N ARG A 654 -18.66 1.63 -11.25
CA ARG A 654 -18.29 2.96 -10.77
C ARG A 654 -17.61 3.75 -11.89
N ASN A 655 -18.22 4.86 -12.31
CA ASN A 655 -17.71 5.65 -13.43
C ASN A 655 -16.71 6.71 -12.97
N TYR A 656 -15.41 6.42 -13.07
CA TYR A 656 -14.32 7.36 -12.75
C TYR A 656 -14.20 8.58 -13.69
N GLY A 657 -14.99 8.66 -14.78
CA GLY A 657 -14.96 9.79 -15.72
C GLY A 657 -15.68 11.06 -15.23
N ASP A 658 -16.67 10.92 -14.34
CA ASP A 658 -17.59 11.99 -13.94
C ASP A 658 -17.57 12.21 -12.41
N PRO A 659 -16.79 13.15 -11.84
CA PRO A 659 -16.69 13.33 -10.38
C PRO A 659 -17.95 14.02 -9.78
N PRO A 660 -18.50 13.55 -8.64
CA PRO A 660 -18.10 12.35 -7.87
C PRO A 660 -18.51 11.06 -8.60
N PRO A 661 -17.61 10.05 -8.70
CA PRO A 661 -17.69 8.97 -9.69
C PRO A 661 -18.89 8.05 -9.45
N PRO A 662 -19.99 8.17 -10.23
CA PRO A 662 -21.28 7.61 -9.85
C PRO A 662 -21.30 6.08 -9.97
N PHE A 663 -22.05 5.45 -9.07
CA PHE A 663 -22.34 4.02 -9.11
C PHE A 663 -23.57 3.75 -9.97
N SER A 664 -23.54 2.63 -10.69
CA SER A 664 -24.60 2.19 -11.58
C SER A 664 -24.70 0.67 -11.55
N VAL A 665 -25.94 0.15 -11.52
CA VAL A 665 -26.19 -1.28 -11.46
C VAL A 665 -27.21 -1.71 -12.53
N PHE A 666 -26.95 -2.84 -13.17
CA PHE A 666 -27.80 -3.41 -14.22
C PHE A 666 -27.70 -4.94 -14.28
N ALA A 667 -28.58 -5.54 -15.07
CA ALA A 667 -28.53 -6.97 -15.36
C ALA A 667 -28.87 -7.28 -16.83
N LEU A 668 -28.16 -8.26 -17.40
CA LEU A 668 -28.32 -8.74 -18.77
C LEU A 668 -28.75 -10.20 -18.77
N ALA A 669 -29.71 -10.57 -19.62
CA ALA A 669 -30.07 -11.97 -19.82
C ALA A 669 -28.98 -12.72 -20.61
N GLN A 670 -28.93 -14.06 -20.54
CA GLN A 670 -27.86 -14.84 -21.20
C GLN A 670 -27.71 -14.53 -22.71
N ASN A 671 -28.81 -14.21 -23.40
CA ASN A 671 -28.82 -13.85 -24.82
C ASN A 671 -28.57 -12.35 -25.11
N GLU A 672 -28.28 -11.56 -24.09
CA GLU A 672 -27.93 -10.13 -24.17
C GLU A 672 -26.48 -9.84 -23.77
N ILE A 673 -25.83 -10.78 -23.06
CA ILE A 673 -24.37 -10.80 -22.88
C ILE A 673 -23.72 -10.88 -24.27
N ARG A 674 -22.85 -9.92 -24.59
CA ARG A 674 -22.09 -9.95 -25.85
C ARG A 674 -21.05 -11.08 -25.85
N PRO A 675 -20.63 -11.58 -27.02
CA PRO A 675 -19.38 -12.31 -27.12
C PRO A 675 -18.24 -11.52 -26.49
N ILE A 676 -17.37 -12.25 -25.80
CA ILE A 676 -16.16 -11.73 -25.17
C ILE A 676 -15.06 -11.74 -26.23
N ASN A 677 -14.49 -10.57 -26.48
CA ASN A 677 -13.27 -10.46 -27.27
C ASN A 677 -12.13 -10.27 -26.27
N LEU A 678 -11.34 -11.30 -25.98
CA LEU A 678 -10.21 -11.18 -25.05
C LEU A 678 -9.08 -10.29 -25.58
N GLU A 679 -9.09 -9.89 -26.86
CA GLU A 679 -8.22 -8.80 -27.35
C GLU A 679 -8.69 -7.42 -26.84
N ASP A 680 -10.00 -7.17 -26.70
CA ASP A 680 -10.54 -5.90 -26.17
C ASP A 680 -10.82 -5.94 -24.64
N ASP A 681 -11.18 -7.12 -24.12
CA ASP A 681 -11.64 -7.39 -22.74
C ASP A 681 -10.50 -7.85 -21.80
N LEU A 682 -9.42 -8.39 -22.38
CA LEU A 682 -8.18 -8.89 -21.74
C LEU A 682 -8.35 -10.11 -20.81
N SER A 683 -9.35 -10.08 -19.92
CA SER A 683 -9.68 -11.17 -19.00
C SER A 683 -11.17 -11.29 -18.71
N ALA A 684 -11.65 -12.53 -18.58
CA ALA A 684 -13.04 -12.84 -18.30
C ALA A 684 -13.21 -14.02 -17.32
N PRO A 685 -14.21 -13.95 -16.40
CA PRO A 685 -14.56 -15.07 -15.53
C PRO A 685 -15.44 -16.09 -16.27
N PHE A 686 -15.28 -17.37 -15.93
CA PHE A 686 -16.16 -18.45 -16.37
C PHE A 686 -16.64 -19.28 -15.17
N PHE A 687 -17.96 -19.42 -15.00
CA PHE A 687 -18.56 -20.15 -13.87
C PHE A 687 -19.36 -21.37 -14.31
N SER A 688 -19.29 -22.44 -13.52
CA SER A 688 -19.86 -23.76 -13.86
C SER A 688 -21.39 -23.80 -14.00
N THR A 689 -22.08 -22.74 -13.57
CA THR A 689 -23.54 -22.52 -13.68
C THR A 689 -23.97 -21.99 -15.05
N GLY A 690 -23.06 -21.39 -15.82
CA GLY A 690 -23.36 -20.67 -17.06
C GLY A 690 -22.66 -21.25 -18.29
N SER A 691 -22.75 -20.49 -19.39
CA SER A 691 -21.92 -20.68 -20.58
C SER A 691 -21.64 -19.31 -21.21
N ILE A 692 -20.37 -18.99 -21.40
CA ILE A 692 -19.91 -17.76 -22.08
C ILE A 692 -19.61 -18.06 -23.55
N THR A 693 -19.45 -17.03 -24.38
CA THR A 693 -18.93 -17.20 -25.76
C THR A 693 -17.76 -16.25 -25.95
N VAL A 694 -16.61 -16.79 -26.34
CA VAL A 694 -15.38 -16.03 -26.63
C VAL A 694 -15.11 -16.16 -28.13
N ASP A 695 -15.18 -15.04 -28.86
CA ASP A 695 -15.05 -15.03 -30.32
C ASP A 695 -13.65 -14.62 -30.81
N GLN A 696 -12.88 -13.91 -29.99
CA GLN A 696 -11.47 -13.61 -30.23
C GLN A 696 -10.63 -13.83 -28.95
N PRO A 697 -9.55 -14.63 -29.00
CA PRO A 697 -9.29 -15.65 -30.04
C PRO A 697 -10.41 -16.70 -30.04
N ILE A 698 -10.66 -17.34 -31.20
CA ILE A 698 -11.85 -18.18 -31.40
C ILE A 698 -11.80 -19.44 -30.51
N LEU A 699 -12.55 -19.40 -29.42
CA LEU A 699 -12.91 -20.56 -28.58
C LEU A 699 -14.37 -20.96 -28.74
N GLY A 700 -15.24 -20.05 -29.21
CA GLY A 700 -16.67 -20.27 -29.34
C GLY A 700 -17.37 -20.29 -27.97
N THR A 701 -18.48 -21.03 -27.88
CA THR A 701 -19.19 -21.19 -26.60
C THR A 701 -18.44 -22.13 -25.67
N ILE A 702 -18.19 -21.66 -24.45
CA ILE A 702 -17.54 -22.37 -23.36
C ILE A 702 -18.61 -22.78 -22.35
N GLU A 703 -18.73 -24.07 -22.06
CA GLU A 703 -19.77 -24.63 -21.18
C GLU A 703 -19.21 -25.74 -20.27
N THR A 704 -19.83 -25.95 -19.10
CA THR A 704 -19.52 -27.07 -18.20
C THR A 704 -19.84 -28.41 -18.86
N ALA A 705 -18.99 -29.41 -18.69
CA ALA A 705 -19.30 -30.76 -19.14
C ALA A 705 -20.48 -31.36 -18.32
N PRO A 706 -21.47 -32.02 -18.96
CA PRO A 706 -22.65 -32.53 -18.25
C PRO A 706 -22.39 -33.57 -17.14
N ASP A 707 -21.20 -34.17 -17.11
CA ASP A 707 -20.76 -35.12 -16.09
C ASP A 707 -19.97 -34.47 -14.93
N ASP A 708 -19.76 -33.16 -14.96
CA ASP A 708 -19.03 -32.40 -13.93
C ASP A 708 -19.91 -31.41 -13.14
N THR A 709 -21.15 -31.19 -13.58
CA THR A 709 -22.12 -30.33 -12.90
C THR A 709 -22.46 -30.90 -11.51
N GLY A 710 -22.06 -30.19 -10.45
CA GLY A 710 -22.39 -30.53 -9.07
C GLY A 710 -21.39 -31.46 -8.36
N LEU A 711 -20.22 -31.73 -8.95
CA LEU A 711 -19.16 -32.52 -8.29
C LEU A 711 -18.07 -31.59 -7.72
N PHE A 712 -17.87 -31.61 -6.40
CA PHE A 712 -16.76 -30.90 -5.75
C PHE A 712 -15.50 -31.76 -5.92
N GLN A 713 -14.69 -31.41 -6.92
CA GLN A 713 -13.49 -32.15 -7.34
C GLN A 713 -12.41 -31.14 -7.75
N PRO A 714 -11.12 -31.47 -7.60
CA PRO A 714 -10.00 -30.64 -8.05
C PRO A 714 -9.88 -30.58 -9.59
N THR A 715 -10.83 -31.13 -10.33
CA THR A 715 -10.93 -31.03 -11.79
C THR A 715 -12.17 -30.23 -12.19
N PHE A 716 -12.05 -29.29 -13.12
CA PHE A 716 -13.18 -28.62 -13.79
C PHE A 716 -13.21 -29.05 -15.26
N LYS A 717 -14.24 -29.80 -15.66
CA LYS A 717 -14.39 -30.24 -17.05
C LYS A 717 -15.24 -29.25 -17.84
N ILE A 718 -14.68 -28.78 -18.95
CA ILE A 718 -15.30 -27.77 -19.80
C ILE A 718 -15.31 -28.25 -21.25
N ARG A 719 -16.29 -27.83 -22.04
CA ARG A 719 -16.15 -27.76 -23.50
C ARG A 719 -15.67 -26.38 -23.90
N ALA A 720 -14.63 -26.33 -24.72
CA ALA A 720 -14.09 -25.12 -25.35
C ALA A 720 -13.55 -25.51 -26.74
N ALA A 721 -13.67 -24.64 -27.74
CA ALA A 721 -13.31 -24.93 -29.14
C ALA A 721 -13.89 -26.27 -29.67
N GLN A 722 -15.11 -26.62 -29.23
CA GLN A 722 -15.80 -27.91 -29.45
C GLN A 722 -15.14 -29.17 -28.84
N ASN A 723 -13.97 -29.05 -28.22
CA ASN A 723 -13.25 -30.14 -27.55
C ASN A 723 -13.60 -30.20 -26.06
N LEU A 724 -13.39 -31.36 -25.43
CA LEU A 724 -13.50 -31.54 -23.98
C LEU A 724 -12.12 -31.33 -23.34
N HIS A 725 -12.06 -30.42 -22.37
CA HIS A 725 -10.88 -30.11 -21.57
C HIS A 725 -11.14 -30.44 -20.09
N THR A 726 -10.08 -30.53 -19.29
CA THR A 726 -10.16 -30.81 -17.86
C THR A 726 -9.08 -30.00 -17.16
N LEU A 727 -9.46 -28.82 -16.68
CA LEU A 727 -8.60 -27.96 -15.87
C LEU A 727 -8.35 -28.67 -14.53
N GLN A 728 -7.13 -28.65 -14.00
CA GLN A 728 -6.89 -28.97 -12.58
C GLN A 728 -6.92 -27.67 -11.76
N PHE A 729 -7.35 -27.76 -10.51
CA PHE A 729 -7.38 -26.64 -9.58
C PHE A 729 -5.96 -26.12 -9.33
N GLU A 730 -5.79 -24.80 -9.39
CA GLU A 730 -4.49 -24.11 -9.26
C GLU A 730 -3.41 -24.51 -10.31
N GLU A 731 -3.76 -25.25 -11.38
CA GLU A 731 -2.85 -25.50 -12.50
C GLU A 731 -3.21 -24.67 -13.76
N PRO A 732 -2.25 -23.94 -14.37
CA PRO A 732 -2.48 -23.19 -15.61
C PRO A 732 -2.63 -24.11 -16.84
N GLN A 733 -3.75 -24.01 -17.57
CA GLN A 733 -3.94 -24.69 -18.86
C GLN A 733 -4.11 -23.70 -20.02
N VAL A 734 -3.25 -23.80 -21.04
CA VAL A 734 -3.35 -22.99 -22.26
C VAL A 734 -4.23 -23.68 -23.32
N ILE A 735 -5.21 -22.95 -23.86
CA ILE A 735 -6.09 -23.41 -24.95
C ILE A 735 -6.19 -22.29 -26.00
N ASN A 736 -5.75 -22.54 -27.23
CA ASN A 736 -5.79 -21.59 -28.37
C ASN A 736 -5.24 -20.17 -28.09
N GLY A 737 -4.24 -20.02 -27.22
CA GLY A 737 -3.69 -18.70 -26.86
C GLY A 737 -4.42 -17.97 -25.72
N VAL A 738 -5.32 -18.67 -25.03
CA VAL A 738 -5.94 -18.21 -23.77
C VAL A 738 -5.41 -19.06 -22.63
N LEU A 739 -5.00 -18.41 -21.54
CA LEU A 739 -4.71 -19.07 -20.27
C LEU A 739 -6.04 -19.28 -19.54
N PHE A 740 -6.36 -20.53 -19.22
CA PHE A 740 -7.42 -20.92 -18.28
C PHE A 740 -6.78 -21.26 -16.95
N TYR A 741 -7.30 -20.68 -15.87
CA TYR A 741 -6.86 -20.95 -14.50
C TYR A 741 -8.07 -21.30 -13.64
N TYR A 742 -8.14 -22.53 -13.12
CA TYR A 742 -9.21 -22.98 -12.23
C TYR A 742 -8.87 -22.57 -10.80
N ASP A 743 -9.35 -21.39 -10.41
CA ASP A 743 -8.95 -20.63 -9.21
C ASP A 743 -9.93 -20.73 -8.04
N SER A 744 -11.20 -21.08 -8.29
CA SER A 744 -12.27 -20.91 -7.30
C SER A 744 -13.25 -22.08 -7.28
N ALA A 745 -13.47 -22.66 -6.09
CA ALA A 745 -14.41 -23.76 -5.89
C ALA A 745 -15.22 -23.54 -4.60
N GLN A 746 -16.44 -23.02 -4.74
CA GLN A 746 -17.31 -22.66 -3.61
C GLN A 746 -18.44 -23.68 -3.44
N ILE A 747 -18.64 -24.20 -2.23
CA ILE A 747 -19.74 -25.11 -1.90
C ILE A 747 -21.01 -24.28 -1.67
N ASN A 748 -21.76 -24.06 -2.75
CA ASN A 748 -22.93 -23.19 -2.79
C ASN A 748 -24.21 -23.99 -2.46
N GLY A 749 -24.44 -24.21 -1.16
CA GLY A 749 -25.51 -25.10 -0.69
C GLY A 749 -25.27 -26.53 -1.18
N ALA A 750 -26.24 -27.11 -1.89
CA ALA A 750 -26.18 -28.49 -2.37
C ALA A 750 -25.40 -28.68 -3.69
N VAL A 751 -24.96 -27.61 -4.36
CA VAL A 751 -24.32 -27.69 -5.69
C VAL A 751 -23.04 -26.83 -5.68
N PRO A 752 -21.84 -27.42 -5.75
CA PRO A 752 -20.60 -26.66 -5.85
C PRO A 752 -20.53 -25.85 -7.15
N VAL A 753 -20.14 -24.59 -7.03
CA VAL A 753 -19.82 -23.70 -8.16
C VAL A 753 -18.31 -23.68 -8.33
N LYS A 754 -17.85 -23.92 -9.55
CA LYS A 754 -16.45 -23.78 -9.96
C LYS A 754 -16.34 -22.51 -10.80
N GLY A 755 -15.41 -21.63 -10.47
CA GLY A 755 -14.98 -20.52 -11.32
C GLY A 755 -13.61 -20.83 -11.93
N ALA A 756 -13.37 -20.29 -13.11
CA ALA A 756 -12.06 -20.25 -13.73
C ALA A 756 -11.88 -18.89 -14.42
N SER A 757 -10.73 -18.26 -14.20
CA SER A 757 -10.36 -17.03 -14.91
C SER A 757 -9.73 -17.37 -16.26
N LEU A 758 -10.14 -16.64 -17.29
CA LEU A 758 -9.58 -16.68 -18.64
C LEU A 758 -8.80 -15.39 -18.89
N TYR A 759 -7.58 -15.50 -19.43
CA TYR A 759 -6.73 -14.37 -19.78
C TYR A 759 -6.18 -14.52 -21.20
N LEU A 760 -6.10 -13.42 -21.96
CA LEU A 760 -5.30 -13.36 -23.17
C LEU A 760 -3.83 -13.65 -22.83
N LEU A 761 -3.17 -14.58 -23.53
CA LEU A 761 -1.82 -15.04 -23.20
C LEU A 761 -0.77 -14.65 -24.25
N TYR A 762 0.29 -14.00 -23.79
CA TYR A 762 1.51 -13.72 -24.56
C TYR A 762 2.69 -14.58 -24.09
N ASP A 763 3.15 -15.50 -24.95
CA ASP A 763 4.31 -16.35 -24.66
C ASP A 763 5.61 -15.65 -25.07
N LEU A 764 6.30 -15.06 -24.08
CA LEU A 764 7.54 -14.31 -24.25
C LEU A 764 8.78 -15.22 -24.33
N SER A 765 8.60 -16.53 -24.15
CA SER A 765 9.66 -17.55 -24.27
C SER A 765 10.00 -17.87 -25.73
N LEU A 766 9.16 -17.46 -26.68
CA LEU A 766 9.31 -17.75 -28.11
C LEU A 766 9.93 -16.57 -28.88
N GLN A 767 9.43 -15.36 -28.59
CA GLN A 767 9.79 -14.09 -29.21
C GLN A 767 9.09 -12.96 -28.46
N ASP A 768 9.48 -11.72 -28.72
CA ASP A 768 8.70 -10.53 -28.37
C ASP A 768 7.28 -10.59 -28.94
N GLN A 769 6.33 -10.01 -28.21
CA GLN A 769 4.92 -9.95 -28.58
C GLN A 769 4.42 -8.50 -28.58
N THR A 770 3.32 -8.23 -29.28
CA THR A 770 2.72 -6.89 -29.34
C THR A 770 1.19 -6.94 -29.21
N HIS A 771 0.65 -5.90 -28.58
CA HIS A 771 -0.78 -5.64 -28.43
C HIS A 771 -1.14 -4.24 -28.95
N PRO A 772 -2.30 -4.03 -29.60
CA PRO A 772 -2.74 -2.70 -30.03
C PRO A 772 -2.97 -1.74 -28.85
N PHE A 773 -2.26 -0.62 -28.82
CA PHE A 773 -2.40 0.41 -27.77
C PHE A 773 -3.49 1.41 -28.16
N THR A 774 -4.74 0.97 -28.09
CA THR A 774 -5.93 1.77 -28.44
C THR A 774 -6.52 2.48 -27.23
N ASP A 775 -7.34 3.50 -27.47
CA ASP A 775 -8.08 4.19 -26.40
C ASP A 775 -9.05 3.21 -25.68
N GLU A 776 -9.56 2.19 -26.39
CA GLU A 776 -10.40 1.12 -25.85
C GLU A 776 -9.60 0.16 -24.96
N PHE A 777 -8.43 -0.30 -25.42
CA PHE A 777 -7.48 -1.08 -24.62
C PHE A 777 -7.10 -0.35 -23.33
N ILE A 778 -6.72 0.93 -23.41
CA ILE A 778 -6.34 1.74 -22.24
C ILE A 778 -7.50 1.82 -21.25
N ASN A 779 -8.73 1.99 -21.72
CA ASN A 779 -9.93 2.00 -20.87
C ASN A 779 -10.19 0.64 -20.21
N THR A 780 -10.02 -0.49 -20.91
CA THR A 780 -10.18 -1.82 -20.31
C THR A 780 -9.07 -2.11 -19.29
N PHE A 781 -7.83 -1.77 -19.61
CA PHE A 781 -6.65 -2.12 -18.82
C PHE A 781 -6.51 -1.24 -17.57
N ALA A 782 -6.72 0.08 -17.66
CA ALA A 782 -6.77 0.98 -16.51
C ALA A 782 -7.97 0.73 -15.58
N ARG A 783 -8.95 -0.06 -16.02
CA ARG A 783 -10.02 -0.68 -15.21
C ARG A 783 -9.58 -2.00 -14.56
N GLY A 784 -8.28 -2.22 -14.36
CA GLY A 784 -7.75 -3.35 -13.58
C GLY A 784 -7.86 -4.73 -14.22
N ARG A 785 -8.35 -4.83 -15.47
CA ARG A 785 -8.30 -6.10 -16.22
C ARG A 785 -6.83 -6.50 -16.45
N LYS A 786 -6.53 -7.79 -16.34
CA LYS A 786 -5.16 -8.31 -16.38
C LYS A 786 -4.91 -9.09 -17.68
N ILE A 787 -3.67 -9.10 -18.14
CA ILE A 787 -3.18 -9.88 -19.29
C ILE A 787 -2.25 -10.97 -18.76
N ALA A 788 -2.29 -12.18 -19.32
CA ALA A 788 -1.31 -13.20 -18.98
C ALA A 788 -0.05 -13.07 -19.85
N LEU A 789 1.11 -13.05 -19.22
CA LEU A 789 2.43 -13.20 -19.83
C LEU A 789 3.01 -14.53 -19.39
N LYS A 790 3.69 -15.25 -20.28
CA LYS A 790 4.43 -16.47 -19.96
C LYS A 790 5.91 -16.31 -20.27
N LEU A 791 6.78 -16.76 -19.34
CA LEU A 791 8.22 -16.83 -19.54
C LEU A 791 8.74 -18.20 -19.07
N ASP A 792 9.38 -18.94 -19.98
CA ASP A 792 9.76 -20.34 -19.88
C ASP A 792 8.61 -21.27 -19.44
N GLN A 793 8.44 -21.49 -18.13
CA GLN A 793 7.39 -22.34 -17.54
C GLN A 793 6.42 -21.59 -16.62
N SER A 794 6.74 -20.34 -16.28
CA SER A 794 6.03 -19.54 -15.27
C SER A 794 5.06 -18.56 -15.92
N TYR A 795 3.96 -18.25 -15.22
CA TYR A 795 2.88 -17.41 -15.69
C TYR A 795 2.72 -16.18 -14.79
N TYR A 796 2.51 -15.03 -15.44
CA TYR A 796 2.43 -13.73 -14.80
C TYR A 796 1.18 -13.00 -15.26
N LEU A 797 0.51 -12.31 -14.34
CA LEU A 797 -0.60 -11.42 -14.62
C LEU A 797 -0.08 -9.97 -14.60
N LEU A 798 -0.02 -9.35 -15.78
CA LEU A 798 0.25 -7.92 -15.93
C LEU A 798 -1.08 -7.15 -15.77
N GLY A 799 -1.10 -6.13 -14.93
CA GLY A 799 -2.26 -5.27 -14.70
C GLY A 799 -1.90 -3.80 -14.60
N HIS A 800 -2.92 -2.95 -14.41
CA HIS A 800 -2.76 -1.52 -14.15
C HIS A 800 -3.48 -1.15 -12.84
N GLN A 801 -2.76 -0.52 -11.92
CA GLN A 801 -3.31 -0.05 -10.65
C GLN A 801 -4.02 1.29 -10.85
N ALA A 802 -5.35 1.27 -10.77
CA ALA A 802 -6.18 2.46 -10.88
C ALA A 802 -5.86 3.47 -9.75
N ASN A 803 -5.21 4.58 -10.10
CA ASN A 803 -4.95 5.69 -9.18
C ASN A 803 -6.28 6.33 -8.74
N GLN A 804 -6.68 6.07 -7.49
CA GLN A 804 -7.97 6.52 -6.95
C GLN A 804 -8.14 8.05 -7.07
N GLY A 805 -9.17 8.47 -7.82
CA GLY A 805 -9.63 9.86 -7.86
C GLY A 805 -9.14 10.74 -9.02
N ASN A 806 -8.35 10.22 -9.96
CA ASN A 806 -7.98 10.94 -11.19
C ASN A 806 -8.54 10.25 -12.45
N VAL A 807 -8.63 11.01 -13.55
CA VAL A 807 -8.97 10.49 -14.89
C VAL A 807 -7.99 9.37 -15.25
N GLN A 808 -8.51 8.23 -15.71
CA GLN A 808 -7.73 7.02 -16.02
C GLN A 808 -6.88 7.19 -17.29
N PHE A 809 -5.76 7.91 -17.15
CA PHE A 809 -4.66 7.86 -18.11
C PHE A 809 -3.77 6.65 -17.80
N TYR A 810 -3.23 6.03 -18.86
CA TYR A 810 -2.16 5.05 -18.72
C TYR A 810 -0.91 5.75 -18.17
N ASP A 811 -0.54 5.44 -16.93
CA ASP A 811 0.80 5.72 -16.38
C ASP A 811 1.60 4.40 -16.34
N PRO A 812 2.78 4.30 -17.00
CA PRO A 812 3.66 3.13 -16.89
C PRO A 812 4.06 2.81 -15.44
N ARG A 813 4.08 3.80 -14.53
CA ARG A 813 4.41 3.63 -13.10
C ARG A 813 3.30 2.94 -12.29
N SER A 814 2.11 2.85 -12.85
CA SER A 814 0.99 2.10 -12.30
C SER A 814 0.87 0.70 -12.89
N LEU A 815 1.81 0.23 -13.73
CA LEU A 815 1.86 -1.18 -14.11
C LEU A 815 2.23 -2.05 -12.93
N THR A 816 1.46 -3.12 -12.72
CA THR A 816 1.77 -4.17 -11.76
C THR A 816 2.00 -5.49 -12.49
N LEU A 817 2.94 -6.29 -12.00
CA LEU A 817 3.14 -7.67 -12.45
C LEU A 817 3.06 -8.59 -11.23
N GLN A 818 2.25 -9.63 -11.33
CA GLN A 818 2.03 -10.61 -10.29
C GLN A 818 2.28 -12.01 -10.86
N SER A 819 2.82 -12.97 -10.09
CA SER A 819 2.79 -14.38 -10.49
C SER A 819 1.37 -14.93 -10.39
N LEU A 820 1.10 -16.07 -11.03
CA LEU A 820 -0.22 -16.71 -10.96
C LEU A 820 -0.56 -17.25 -9.55
N GLU A 821 0.48 -17.53 -8.77
CA GLU A 821 0.46 -17.94 -7.36
C GLU A 821 0.33 -16.73 -6.39
N GLY A 822 0.56 -15.50 -6.88
CA GLY A 822 0.28 -14.26 -6.17
C GLY A 822 1.49 -13.34 -5.87
N ASP A 823 2.72 -13.76 -6.16
CA ASP A 823 3.93 -12.97 -5.85
C ASP A 823 3.99 -11.67 -6.67
N SER A 824 4.13 -10.51 -6.01
CA SER A 824 4.14 -9.20 -6.68
C SER A 824 5.56 -8.69 -6.99
N TYR A 825 5.81 -8.29 -8.24
CA TYR A 825 7.11 -7.80 -8.72
C TYR A 825 7.15 -6.27 -8.83
N GLN A 826 8.25 -5.68 -8.38
CA GLN A 826 8.47 -4.24 -8.45
C GLN A 826 8.85 -3.78 -9.87
N SER A 827 8.23 -2.70 -10.33
CA SER A 827 8.50 -2.06 -11.62
C SER A 827 9.70 -1.12 -11.54
N ALA A 828 10.67 -1.28 -12.44
CA ALA A 828 11.66 -0.26 -12.77
C ALA A 828 11.20 0.47 -14.05
N VAL A 829 10.92 1.77 -13.96
CA VAL A 829 10.35 2.57 -15.06
C VAL A 829 11.40 3.51 -15.62
N ASP A 830 11.56 3.49 -16.95
CA ASP A 830 12.41 4.41 -17.69
C ASP A 830 11.66 4.94 -18.92
N GLY A 831 11.32 6.23 -18.93
CA GLY A 831 10.43 6.82 -19.92
C GLY A 831 9.09 6.07 -20.06
N ASN A 832 8.85 5.52 -21.26
CA ASN A 832 7.68 4.71 -21.60
C ASN A 832 7.92 3.19 -21.45
N ASN A 833 9.09 2.78 -20.95
CA ASN A 833 9.49 1.40 -20.74
C ASN A 833 9.37 1.03 -19.26
N VAL A 834 8.90 -0.19 -18.99
CA VAL A 834 8.75 -0.74 -17.64
C VAL A 834 9.33 -2.13 -17.58
N ALA A 835 10.24 -2.36 -16.64
CA ALA A 835 10.90 -3.64 -16.45
C ALA A 835 10.55 -4.26 -15.10
N PHE A 836 10.28 -5.56 -15.11
CA PHE A 836 10.09 -6.39 -13.94
C PHE A 836 11.18 -7.46 -13.90
N GLN A 837 11.88 -7.60 -12.78
CA GLN A 837 12.81 -8.71 -12.57
C GLN A 837 12.03 -9.88 -11.96
N VAL A 838 12.00 -11.01 -12.68
CA VAL A 838 11.30 -12.25 -12.31
C VAL A 838 12.30 -13.41 -12.24
N PRO A 839 11.99 -14.56 -11.60
CA PRO A 839 12.94 -15.66 -11.45
C PRO A 839 13.63 -16.14 -12.74
N GLU A 840 12.91 -16.15 -13.88
CA GLU A 840 13.42 -16.60 -15.18
C GLU A 840 14.19 -15.51 -15.96
N GLY A 841 14.04 -14.22 -15.61
CA GLY A 841 14.67 -13.14 -16.36
C GLY A 841 14.14 -11.73 -16.07
N ARG A 842 14.11 -10.89 -17.11
CA ARG A 842 13.54 -9.54 -17.08
C ARG A 842 12.39 -9.49 -18.10
N ILE A 843 11.18 -9.23 -17.63
CA ILE A 843 10.02 -8.94 -18.47
C ILE A 843 9.96 -7.43 -18.68
N GLU A 844 9.78 -7.00 -19.92
CA GLU A 844 9.77 -5.60 -20.31
C GLU A 844 8.46 -5.28 -21.04
N VAL A 845 7.89 -4.12 -20.71
CA VAL A 845 6.66 -3.59 -21.29
C VAL A 845 6.97 -2.18 -21.80
N SER A 846 6.82 -1.95 -23.11
CA SER A 846 7.19 -0.69 -23.76
C SER A 846 6.05 -0.16 -24.63
N VAL A 847 5.81 1.15 -24.60
CA VAL A 847 4.78 1.81 -25.44
C VAL A 847 5.44 2.53 -26.61
N ASP A 848 5.23 2.03 -27.84
CA ASP A 848 5.52 2.80 -29.05
C ASP A 848 4.28 3.61 -29.45
N GLU A 849 4.30 4.90 -29.11
CA GLU A 849 3.25 5.86 -29.44
C GLU A 849 3.10 6.11 -30.95
N ASN A 850 4.15 5.90 -31.74
CA ASN A 850 4.17 6.22 -33.18
C ASN A 850 3.31 5.25 -33.99
N ILE A 851 3.37 3.96 -33.63
CA ILE A 851 2.57 2.89 -34.25
C ILE A 851 1.39 2.44 -33.36
N ARG A 852 1.27 2.99 -32.15
CA ARG A 852 0.26 2.63 -31.13
C ARG A 852 0.29 1.14 -30.80
N THR A 853 1.43 0.65 -30.32
CA THR A 853 1.56 -0.74 -29.84
C THR A 853 2.23 -0.80 -28.47
N LEU A 854 1.66 -1.62 -27.59
CA LEU A 854 2.30 -2.09 -26.38
C LEU A 854 3.12 -3.33 -26.75
N ARG A 855 4.44 -3.28 -26.58
CA ARG A 855 5.37 -4.40 -26.83
C ARG A 855 5.76 -5.05 -25.52
N PHE A 856 5.60 -6.36 -25.46
CA PHE A 856 6.11 -7.21 -24.40
C PHE A 856 7.38 -7.89 -24.91
N SER A 857 8.52 -7.56 -24.32
CA SER A 857 9.80 -8.25 -24.59
C SER A 857 10.22 -9.08 -23.38
N SER A 858 10.93 -10.17 -23.64
CA SER A 858 11.75 -10.79 -22.61
C SER A 858 13.21 -10.47 -22.90
N ALA A 859 13.86 -9.77 -21.98
CA ALA A 859 15.31 -9.82 -21.87
C ALA A 859 15.68 -11.15 -21.20
N ALA A 860 15.37 -12.24 -21.92
CA ALA A 860 15.71 -13.60 -21.57
C ALA A 860 17.24 -13.68 -21.46
N ARG A 861 17.74 -13.72 -20.22
CA ARG A 861 19.18 -13.68 -19.97
C ARG A 861 19.84 -14.80 -20.77
N ARG A 862 20.94 -14.49 -21.48
CA ARG A 862 21.82 -15.52 -22.08
C ARG A 862 22.53 -16.26 -20.94
N SER A 863 21.79 -17.11 -20.23
CA SER A 863 22.31 -17.78 -19.05
C SER A 863 23.26 -18.86 -19.49
N PHE A 864 24.53 -18.62 -19.21
CA PHE A 864 25.65 -19.47 -19.61
C PHE A 864 25.69 -20.80 -18.87
N MET A 865 24.85 -20.99 -17.85
CA MET A 865 24.65 -22.26 -17.16
C MET A 865 23.15 -22.51 -16.97
N ARG A 866 22.67 -23.66 -17.42
CA ARG A 866 21.31 -24.14 -17.15
C ARG A 866 21.36 -25.37 -16.26
N GLU A 867 20.48 -25.46 -15.26
CA GLU A 867 20.44 -26.60 -14.34
C GLU A 867 19.42 -27.66 -14.79
N LEU A 868 19.88 -28.90 -14.93
CA LEU A 868 19.09 -30.06 -15.32
C LEU A 868 18.86 -30.98 -14.11
N THR A 869 17.61 -31.15 -13.69
CA THR A 869 17.19 -31.94 -12.52
C THR A 869 16.53 -33.26 -12.96
N VAL A 870 16.01 -34.04 -12.01
CA VAL A 870 15.21 -35.24 -12.33
C VAL A 870 13.80 -34.90 -12.84
N ASP A 871 13.27 -33.72 -12.49
CA ASP A 871 11.88 -33.34 -12.77
C ASP A 871 11.75 -32.39 -13.98
N ASN A 872 12.82 -31.67 -14.35
CA ASN A 872 12.80 -30.68 -15.42
C ASN A 872 13.34 -31.18 -16.78
N ALA A 873 13.20 -30.30 -17.78
CA ALA A 873 13.83 -30.42 -19.09
C ALA A 873 14.45 -29.06 -19.45
N VAL A 874 15.56 -29.06 -20.20
CA VAL A 874 16.32 -27.85 -20.49
C VAL A 874 16.56 -27.73 -21.99
N ASP A 875 15.93 -26.74 -22.62
CA ASP A 875 16.14 -26.45 -24.03
C ASP A 875 17.46 -25.73 -24.28
N ILE A 876 18.22 -26.23 -25.26
CA ILE A 876 19.51 -25.68 -25.70
C ILE A 876 19.54 -25.62 -27.22
N GLY A 877 19.34 -24.41 -27.75
CA GLY A 877 19.23 -24.17 -29.19
C GLY A 877 18.02 -24.91 -29.77
N ALA A 878 18.28 -26.02 -30.46
CA ALA A 878 17.24 -26.85 -31.08
C ALA A 878 17.15 -28.26 -30.46
N SER A 879 17.52 -28.46 -29.20
CA SER A 879 17.50 -29.76 -28.53
C SER A 879 17.05 -29.64 -27.07
N THR A 880 16.16 -30.52 -26.63
CA THR A 880 15.62 -30.55 -25.25
C THR A 880 16.36 -31.58 -24.41
N LEU A 881 17.20 -31.16 -23.46
CA LEU A 881 17.94 -32.06 -22.58
C LEU A 881 17.09 -32.57 -21.41
N ARG A 882 17.27 -33.84 -21.02
CA ARG A 882 16.59 -34.50 -19.89
C ARG A 882 17.52 -35.48 -19.16
N LEU A 883 17.33 -35.66 -17.85
CA LEU A 883 17.95 -36.79 -17.12
C LEU A 883 17.23 -38.10 -17.46
N CYS A 884 17.92 -38.98 -18.17
CA CYS A 884 17.40 -40.24 -18.68
C CYS A 884 17.72 -41.42 -17.76
N PHE A 885 16.97 -42.52 -17.93
CA PHE A 885 17.21 -43.80 -17.23
C PHE A 885 17.32 -43.64 -15.70
N GLN A 886 16.51 -42.72 -15.14
CA GLN A 886 16.63 -42.25 -13.76
C GLN A 886 16.68 -43.40 -12.74
N VAL A 887 15.86 -44.44 -12.92
CA VAL A 887 15.85 -45.65 -12.08
C VAL A 887 17.20 -46.40 -12.09
N ALA A 888 17.86 -46.51 -13.25
CA ALA A 888 19.12 -47.23 -13.39
C ALA A 888 20.36 -46.42 -12.92
N TYR A 889 20.20 -45.10 -12.77
CA TYR A 889 21.23 -44.18 -12.28
C TYR A 889 20.82 -43.52 -10.96
N ALA A 890 19.77 -44.00 -10.26
CA ALA A 890 19.23 -43.32 -9.08
C ALA A 890 20.30 -43.21 -7.98
N ASP A 891 20.94 -44.32 -7.68
CA ASP A 891 21.90 -44.48 -6.57
C ASP A 891 23.35 -44.10 -6.92
N THR A 892 23.63 -43.67 -8.16
CA THR A 892 24.99 -43.32 -8.63
C THR A 892 25.25 -41.82 -8.56
N GLN A 893 26.51 -41.39 -8.39
CA GLN A 893 26.88 -39.97 -8.57
C GLN A 893 26.94 -39.55 -10.05
N ALA A 894 27.16 -40.52 -10.94
CA ALA A 894 27.04 -40.34 -12.39
C ALA A 894 25.60 -40.02 -12.80
N ALA A 895 25.44 -39.17 -13.81
CA ALA A 895 24.15 -38.84 -14.42
C ALA A 895 24.15 -39.23 -15.90
N LYS A 896 23.00 -39.67 -16.44
CA LYS A 896 22.85 -39.95 -17.88
C LYS A 896 21.93 -38.89 -18.50
N VAL A 897 22.48 -38.11 -19.42
CA VAL A 897 21.75 -37.06 -20.17
C VAL A 897 21.40 -37.61 -21.55
N CYS A 898 20.21 -37.30 -22.05
CA CYS A 898 19.90 -37.38 -23.48
C CYS A 898 19.15 -36.12 -23.92
N ASP A 899 19.05 -35.96 -25.23
CA ASP A 899 18.19 -35.03 -25.93
C ASP A 899 16.94 -35.72 -26.51
N ASP A 900 15.93 -34.94 -26.87
CA ASP A 900 14.73 -35.36 -27.62
C ASP A 900 15.04 -35.97 -29.00
N LYS A 901 16.14 -35.55 -29.63
CA LYS A 901 16.54 -35.93 -31.00
C LYS A 901 17.52 -37.10 -31.08
N GLY A 902 17.97 -37.63 -29.94
CA GLY A 902 18.90 -38.76 -29.86
C GLY A 902 20.32 -38.47 -30.38
N LEU A 903 20.71 -37.20 -30.50
CA LEU A 903 22.08 -36.78 -30.84
C LEU A 903 23.06 -37.04 -29.68
N LEU A 904 22.56 -37.12 -28.45
CA LEU A 904 23.30 -37.36 -27.20
C LEU A 904 23.03 -38.74 -26.59
N LEU A 905 22.55 -39.71 -27.38
CA LEU A 905 22.41 -41.11 -26.95
C LEU A 905 23.69 -41.60 -26.25
N ASP A 906 23.51 -42.08 -25.01
CA ASP A 906 24.54 -42.59 -24.11
C ASP A 906 25.58 -41.56 -23.58
N THR A 907 25.19 -40.29 -23.45
CA THR A 907 25.99 -39.29 -22.71
C THR A 907 25.93 -39.51 -21.19
N ILE A 908 26.92 -40.23 -20.65
CA ILE A 908 27.17 -40.34 -19.21
C ILE A 908 28.08 -39.19 -18.74
N VAL A 909 27.69 -38.54 -17.65
CA VAL A 909 28.36 -37.41 -16.99
C VAL A 909 28.90 -37.89 -15.64
N ASP A 910 30.21 -38.11 -15.55
CA ASP A 910 30.87 -38.53 -14.31
C ASP A 910 32.35 -38.09 -14.25
N PRO A 911 32.72 -37.13 -13.37
CA PRO A 911 31.84 -36.09 -12.84
C PRO A 911 31.48 -35.06 -13.92
N ILE A 912 32.24 -35.01 -15.03
CA ILE A 912 32.21 -33.96 -16.04
C ILE A 912 32.25 -34.59 -17.43
N LYS A 913 31.50 -34.03 -18.39
CA LYS A 913 31.48 -34.47 -19.79
C LYS A 913 31.29 -33.30 -20.73
N THR A 914 32.17 -33.15 -21.72
CA THR A 914 31.98 -32.17 -22.80
C THR A 914 31.16 -32.77 -23.95
N VAL A 915 30.26 -31.95 -24.51
CA VAL A 915 29.38 -32.28 -25.64
C VAL A 915 29.33 -31.12 -26.64
N ARG A 916 28.77 -31.36 -27.82
CA ARG A 916 28.49 -30.32 -28.83
C ARG A 916 27.02 -30.42 -29.25
N ILE A 917 26.30 -29.32 -29.15
CA ILE A 917 24.88 -29.22 -29.53
C ILE A 917 24.80 -28.14 -30.61
N GLY A 918 24.49 -28.56 -31.85
CA GLY A 918 24.67 -27.70 -33.03
C GLY A 918 26.13 -27.27 -33.21
N ASN A 919 26.37 -25.95 -33.20
CA ASN A 919 27.73 -25.40 -33.30
C ASN A 919 28.40 -25.13 -31.95
N THR A 920 27.62 -24.93 -30.89
CA THR A 920 28.14 -24.58 -29.56
C THR A 920 28.59 -25.82 -28.81
N ARG A 921 29.67 -25.68 -28.02
CA ARG A 921 30.17 -26.72 -27.12
C ARG A 921 29.65 -26.46 -25.71
N TYR A 922 29.34 -27.51 -24.98
CA TYR A 922 28.83 -27.43 -23.60
C TYR A 922 29.61 -28.36 -22.68
N LEU A 923 29.75 -27.96 -21.42
CA LEU A 923 30.30 -28.75 -20.34
C LEU A 923 29.15 -29.18 -19.42
N LEU A 924 28.90 -30.48 -19.35
CA LEU A 924 27.98 -31.10 -18.41
C LEU A 924 28.75 -31.44 -17.13
N GLU A 925 28.24 -31.02 -15.98
CA GLU A 925 28.85 -31.22 -14.65
C GLU A 925 27.82 -31.80 -13.69
N SER A 926 28.05 -33.03 -13.19
CA SER A 926 27.23 -33.60 -12.12
C SER A 926 27.56 -32.96 -10.78
N ASN A 927 26.52 -32.58 -10.01
CA ASN A 927 26.67 -32.15 -8.62
C ASN A 927 27.11 -33.27 -7.67
N ARG A 928 27.31 -34.50 -8.19
CA ARG A 928 27.71 -35.72 -7.48
C ARG A 928 26.73 -36.17 -6.40
N GLN A 929 25.46 -35.79 -6.52
CA GLN A 929 24.39 -36.27 -5.65
C GLN A 929 23.56 -37.36 -6.33
N ALA A 930 22.82 -38.11 -5.52
CA ALA A 930 21.98 -39.25 -5.91
C ALA A 930 20.51 -38.96 -5.57
N GLY A 931 19.60 -39.78 -6.10
CA GLY A 931 18.15 -39.60 -5.92
C GLY A 931 17.63 -38.28 -6.49
N SER A 932 16.61 -37.70 -5.83
CA SER A 932 15.95 -36.44 -6.22
C SER A 932 16.90 -35.23 -6.29
N ASN A 933 17.95 -35.21 -5.46
CA ASN A 933 18.84 -34.06 -5.34
C ASN A 933 19.91 -34.04 -6.46
N LYS A 934 19.85 -34.97 -7.41
CA LYS A 934 20.74 -35.04 -8.56
C LYS A 934 20.51 -33.87 -9.51
N LYS A 935 21.58 -33.13 -9.78
CA LYS A 935 21.61 -32.00 -10.73
C LYS A 935 22.78 -32.18 -11.69
N VAL A 936 22.57 -31.82 -12.96
CA VAL A 936 23.63 -31.62 -13.95
C VAL A 936 23.61 -30.16 -14.40
N PHE A 937 24.71 -29.44 -14.14
CA PHE A 937 24.90 -28.09 -14.66
C PHE A 937 25.36 -28.17 -16.11
N VAL A 938 24.71 -27.43 -17.00
CA VAL A 938 25.03 -27.39 -18.44
C VAL A 938 25.60 -26.03 -18.78
N ARG A 939 26.94 -25.92 -18.77
CA ARG A 939 27.68 -24.66 -18.97
C ARG A 939 28.07 -24.48 -20.44
N GLU A 940 27.86 -23.30 -21.02
CA GLU A 940 28.38 -22.93 -22.36
C GLU A 940 29.92 -22.89 -22.33
N ILE A 941 30.58 -23.52 -23.31
CA ILE A 941 32.04 -23.44 -23.47
C ILE A 941 32.38 -22.35 -24.48
N ILE A 942 32.89 -21.24 -23.97
CA ILE A 942 33.52 -20.18 -24.76
C ILE A 942 34.93 -20.66 -25.13
N LEU A 943 35.33 -20.48 -26.39
CA LEU A 943 36.69 -20.77 -26.86
C LEU A 943 37.45 -19.45 -27.01
N LEU A 944 38.64 -19.35 -26.43
CA LEU A 944 39.56 -18.23 -26.58
C LEU A 944 40.93 -18.70 -27.10
N SER A 945 41.43 -18.04 -28.13
CA SER A 945 42.73 -18.29 -28.78
C SER A 945 43.15 -17.10 -29.64
N GLU A 946 44.37 -17.08 -30.16
CA GLU A 946 44.90 -15.99 -31.01
C GLU A 946 44.03 -15.69 -32.27
N ASP A 947 43.27 -16.67 -32.75
CA ASP A 947 42.34 -16.54 -33.89
C ASP A 947 40.85 -16.45 -33.46
N GLN A 948 40.54 -16.42 -32.16
CA GLN A 948 39.15 -16.42 -31.68
C GLN A 948 38.96 -15.65 -30.36
N ASP A 949 38.24 -14.54 -30.47
CA ASP A 949 37.75 -13.71 -29.37
C ASP A 949 36.30 -14.06 -28.97
N PHE A 950 35.83 -13.47 -27.86
CA PHE A 950 34.43 -13.52 -27.42
C PHE A 950 33.98 -12.13 -26.94
N SER A 951 32.90 -11.59 -27.50
CA SER A 951 32.24 -10.40 -26.96
C SER A 951 30.90 -10.72 -26.31
N HIS A 952 30.48 -9.85 -25.39
CA HIS A 952 29.14 -9.85 -24.80
C HIS A 952 28.61 -8.40 -24.75
N PRO A 953 27.42 -8.11 -25.31
CA PRO A 953 26.96 -6.75 -25.55
C PRO A 953 26.63 -5.96 -24.27
N ASP A 954 26.49 -6.63 -23.13
CA ASP A 954 26.34 -6.01 -21.82
C ASP A 954 27.23 -6.71 -20.77
N TRP A 955 28.16 -5.95 -20.19
CA TRP A 955 29.01 -6.36 -19.08
C TRP A 955 28.23 -6.69 -17.80
N PHE A 956 27.16 -5.96 -17.51
CA PHE A 956 26.47 -6.05 -16.22
C PHE A 956 25.66 -7.34 -16.09
N SER A 957 24.93 -7.76 -17.14
CA SER A 957 24.31 -9.08 -17.19
C SER A 957 25.35 -10.21 -17.24
N PHE A 958 26.46 -10.05 -17.96
CA PHE A 958 27.55 -11.04 -17.95
C PHE A 958 28.06 -11.29 -16.52
N ILE A 959 28.40 -10.23 -15.77
CA ILE A 959 28.87 -10.39 -14.39
C ILE A 959 27.76 -10.76 -13.41
N ALA A 960 26.51 -10.38 -13.65
CA ALA A 960 25.39 -10.89 -12.87
C ALA A 960 25.29 -12.43 -12.97
N GLU A 961 25.51 -13.03 -14.14
CA GLU A 961 25.57 -14.48 -14.26
C GLU A 961 26.85 -15.08 -13.64
N VAL A 962 28.00 -14.38 -13.66
CA VAL A 962 29.23 -14.83 -12.97
C VAL A 962 29.09 -14.84 -11.45
N VAL A 963 28.53 -13.78 -10.85
CA VAL A 963 28.36 -13.64 -9.39
C VAL A 963 27.30 -14.60 -8.84
N ASN A 964 26.30 -14.98 -9.64
CA ASN A 964 25.27 -15.96 -9.28
C ASN A 964 25.66 -17.42 -9.61
N ASP A 965 26.95 -17.70 -9.85
CA ASP A 965 27.51 -18.99 -10.32
C ASP A 965 26.92 -19.55 -11.64
N ARG A 966 26.05 -18.82 -12.33
CA ARG A 966 25.49 -19.20 -13.65
C ARG A 966 26.47 -18.98 -14.82
N LYS A 967 27.76 -19.11 -14.53
CA LYS A 967 28.89 -18.78 -15.41
C LYS A 967 29.21 -19.79 -16.52
N PRO A 968 29.74 -19.31 -17.66
CA PRO A 968 30.30 -20.15 -18.72
C PRO A 968 31.61 -20.81 -18.26
N VAL A 969 32.10 -21.74 -19.08
CA VAL A 969 33.48 -22.25 -19.01
C VAL A 969 34.27 -21.66 -20.18
N PHE A 970 35.36 -20.95 -19.90
CA PHE A 970 36.32 -20.54 -20.93
C PHE A 970 37.32 -21.66 -21.18
N ASN A 971 37.51 -22.06 -22.44
CA ASN A 971 38.66 -22.84 -22.86
C ASN A 971 39.72 -21.87 -23.42
N ILE A 972 40.80 -21.66 -22.66
CA ILE A 972 41.91 -20.79 -23.04
C ILE A 972 43.06 -21.71 -23.44
N SER A 973 43.36 -21.75 -24.73
CA SER A 973 44.44 -22.57 -25.32
C SER A 973 44.44 -24.05 -24.89
N GLY A 974 43.25 -24.64 -24.69
CA GLY A 974 43.07 -26.05 -24.32
C GLY A 974 42.75 -26.29 -22.83
N SER A 975 43.23 -25.45 -21.91
CA SER A 975 42.89 -25.51 -20.48
C SER A 975 41.51 -24.90 -20.20
N TYR A 976 40.79 -25.41 -19.20
CA TYR A 976 39.44 -24.94 -18.83
C TYR A 976 39.45 -24.05 -17.59
N TYR A 977 38.65 -22.99 -17.64
CA TYR A 977 38.55 -21.95 -16.62
C TYR A 977 37.12 -21.52 -16.37
N LEU A 978 36.77 -21.29 -15.11
CA LEU A 978 35.56 -20.56 -14.73
C LEU A 978 35.94 -19.08 -14.51
N PRO A 979 35.17 -18.10 -15.00
CA PRO A 979 35.32 -16.72 -14.55
C PRO A 979 34.97 -16.63 -13.05
N ASP A 980 35.49 -15.64 -12.35
CA ASP A 980 35.23 -15.45 -10.93
C ASP A 980 35.18 -13.96 -10.60
N ALA A 981 34.18 -13.52 -9.86
CA ALA A 981 33.95 -12.13 -9.49
C ALA A 981 33.25 -12.05 -8.13
N ALA A 982 33.51 -10.99 -7.37
CA ALA A 982 32.87 -10.76 -6.07
C ALA A 982 31.83 -9.63 -6.11
N ASP A 983 31.87 -8.79 -7.14
CA ASP A 983 30.99 -7.66 -7.41
C ASP A 983 30.93 -7.39 -8.92
N SER A 984 30.17 -6.38 -9.35
CA SER A 984 30.06 -5.96 -10.76
C SER A 984 31.31 -5.26 -11.34
N ARG A 985 32.36 -5.08 -10.54
CA ARG A 985 33.54 -4.28 -10.91
C ARG A 985 34.64 -5.17 -11.46
N LEU A 986 35.24 -4.76 -12.58
CA LEU A 986 36.36 -5.47 -13.21
C LEU A 986 37.51 -5.75 -12.23
N SER A 987 37.71 -4.90 -11.21
CA SER A 987 38.69 -5.09 -10.12
C SER A 987 38.52 -6.36 -9.27
N SER A 988 37.34 -6.98 -9.23
CA SER A 988 37.14 -8.28 -8.55
C SER A 988 37.25 -9.48 -9.49
N PHE A 989 37.29 -9.27 -10.80
CA PHE A 989 37.27 -10.31 -11.82
C PHE A 989 38.59 -11.10 -11.95
N GLY A 990 38.46 -12.35 -12.36
CA GLY A 990 39.57 -13.24 -12.70
C GLY A 990 39.12 -14.57 -13.30
N PHE A 991 40.07 -15.47 -13.54
CA PHE A 991 39.81 -16.83 -14.01
C PHE A 991 40.30 -17.88 -13.01
N THR A 992 39.46 -18.84 -12.65
CA THR A 992 39.78 -19.97 -11.77
C THR A 992 39.97 -21.23 -12.60
N PRO A 993 41.13 -21.92 -12.53
CA PRO A 993 41.34 -23.21 -13.18
C PRO A 993 40.25 -24.24 -12.79
N TYR A 994 39.68 -24.92 -13.78
CA TYR A 994 38.56 -25.83 -13.61
C TYR A 994 39.01 -27.30 -13.83
N PRO A 995 38.63 -28.27 -12.97
CA PRO A 995 37.63 -28.20 -11.90
C PRO A 995 38.14 -27.76 -10.52
N SER A 996 39.40 -27.35 -10.39
CA SER A 996 39.96 -26.91 -9.10
C SER A 996 41.16 -25.97 -9.27
N GLY A 997 41.12 -24.82 -8.58
CA GLY A 997 42.21 -23.85 -8.59
C GLY A 997 41.99 -22.70 -7.62
N ARG A 998 42.70 -21.59 -7.84
CA ARG A 998 42.42 -20.28 -7.23
C ARG A 998 42.26 -19.26 -8.35
N ALA A 999 41.40 -18.26 -8.15
CA ALA A 999 41.20 -17.18 -9.12
C ALA A 999 42.51 -16.42 -9.39
N GLN A 1000 42.97 -16.50 -10.64
CA GLN A 1000 43.98 -15.62 -11.21
C GLN A 1000 43.29 -14.29 -11.54
N ARG A 1001 43.59 -13.24 -10.76
CA ARG A 1001 42.95 -11.92 -10.89
C ARG A 1001 43.61 -11.08 -11.98
N ILE A 1002 42.89 -10.07 -12.45
CA ILE A 1002 43.39 -9.09 -13.43
C ILE A 1002 44.68 -8.41 -12.94
N ALA A 1003 45.67 -8.37 -13.84
CA ALA A 1003 46.84 -7.51 -13.77
C ALA A 1003 46.67 -6.30 -14.71
N ASN A 1004 47.53 -5.29 -14.55
CA ASN A 1004 47.63 -4.12 -15.44
C ASN A 1004 46.29 -3.38 -15.71
N LEU A 1005 45.35 -3.40 -14.75
CA LEU A 1005 44.05 -2.71 -14.85
C LEU A 1005 44.26 -1.22 -15.17
N GLN A 1006 43.77 -0.77 -16.31
CA GLN A 1006 43.92 0.60 -16.81
C GLN A 1006 42.70 1.43 -16.40
N ALA A 1007 42.96 2.53 -15.69
CA ALA A 1007 42.04 3.61 -15.32
C ALA A 1007 40.55 3.23 -15.16
N ILE A 1008 40.13 2.91 -13.94
CA ILE A 1008 38.72 2.70 -13.61
C ILE A 1008 37.94 4.01 -13.84
N THR A 1009 37.09 4.05 -14.87
CA THR A 1009 36.05 5.09 -15.03
C THR A 1009 34.80 4.66 -14.24
N PRO A 1010 33.76 5.51 -14.11
CA PRO A 1010 32.51 5.11 -13.45
C PRO A 1010 31.75 3.97 -14.15
N ILE A 1011 32.05 3.69 -15.42
CA ILE A 1011 31.24 2.80 -16.28
C ILE A 1011 32.11 1.73 -17.00
N SER A 1012 33.29 2.12 -17.47
CA SER A 1012 34.18 1.33 -18.34
C SER A 1012 35.60 1.13 -17.74
N SER A 1013 36.28 0.04 -18.11
CA SER A 1013 37.64 -0.31 -17.68
C SER A 1013 38.27 -1.40 -18.57
N ASN A 1014 39.57 -1.30 -18.87
CA ASN A 1014 40.31 -2.37 -19.57
C ASN A 1014 41.35 -3.03 -18.62
N GLY A 1015 41.63 -4.33 -18.79
CA GLY A 1015 42.61 -5.05 -17.99
C GLY A 1015 43.03 -6.38 -18.60
N THR A 1016 44.00 -7.08 -17.99
CA THR A 1016 44.50 -8.35 -18.56
C THR A 1016 44.72 -9.39 -17.46
N VAL A 1017 44.09 -10.56 -17.57
CA VAL A 1017 44.42 -11.71 -16.72
C VAL A 1017 45.57 -12.48 -17.36
N VAL A 1018 46.57 -12.91 -16.60
CA VAL A 1018 47.59 -13.83 -17.10
C VAL A 1018 47.29 -15.24 -16.60
N VAL A 1019 46.93 -16.12 -17.52
CA VAL A 1019 46.36 -17.46 -17.31
C VAL A 1019 47.35 -18.51 -17.80
N GLU A 1020 48.01 -19.20 -16.87
CA GLU A 1020 49.13 -20.15 -17.16
C GLU A 1020 50.27 -19.54 -18.03
N GLY A 1021 50.42 -18.21 -18.02
CA GLY A 1021 51.39 -17.45 -18.82
C GLY A 1021 50.78 -16.78 -20.06
N ILE A 1022 49.58 -17.19 -20.46
CA ILE A 1022 48.84 -16.67 -21.61
C ILE A 1022 48.02 -15.45 -21.17
N PRO A 1023 48.18 -14.27 -21.78
CA PRO A 1023 47.30 -13.14 -21.48
C PRO A 1023 45.90 -13.36 -22.05
N VAL A 1024 44.89 -12.99 -21.27
CA VAL A 1024 43.52 -12.74 -21.70
C VAL A 1024 43.23 -11.27 -21.46
N LEU A 1025 43.18 -10.50 -22.54
CA LEU A 1025 42.82 -9.09 -22.53
C LEU A 1025 41.30 -8.98 -22.40
N ILE A 1026 40.86 -8.03 -21.58
CA ILE A 1026 39.45 -7.72 -21.33
C ILE A 1026 39.30 -6.23 -21.58
N GLU A 1027 38.52 -5.88 -22.61
CA GLU A 1027 38.27 -4.51 -23.02
C GLU A 1027 36.78 -4.18 -22.84
N GLN A 1028 36.47 -2.98 -22.40
CA GLN A 1028 35.10 -2.50 -22.20
C GLN A 1028 34.88 -1.24 -23.02
N GLU A 1029 33.88 -1.25 -23.91
CA GLU A 1029 33.53 -0.12 -24.75
C GLU A 1029 32.13 0.39 -24.38
N GLU A 1030 32.02 1.70 -24.12
CA GLU A 1030 30.73 2.35 -23.84
C GLU A 1030 29.90 2.37 -25.12
N THR A 1031 28.73 1.72 -25.09
CA THR A 1031 27.84 1.66 -26.25
C THR A 1031 26.91 2.87 -26.28
N GLY A 1032 26.36 3.18 -27.45
CA GLY A 1032 25.31 4.20 -27.60
C GLY A 1032 23.91 3.73 -27.20
N LEU A 1033 23.77 2.63 -26.44
CA LEU A 1033 22.51 2.01 -26.04
C LEU A 1033 22.34 2.08 -24.52
N GLU A 1034 21.31 2.76 -24.04
CA GLU A 1034 21.06 2.96 -22.61
C GLU A 1034 20.76 1.63 -21.87
N ASP A 1035 20.12 0.66 -22.55
CA ASP A 1035 19.85 -0.70 -22.02
C ASP A 1035 21.09 -1.61 -21.94
N ALA A 1036 22.17 -1.28 -22.66
CA ALA A 1036 23.38 -2.10 -22.76
C ALA A 1036 24.63 -1.20 -22.80
N PRO A 1037 24.89 -0.39 -21.76
CA PRO A 1037 25.79 0.76 -21.87
C PRO A 1037 27.28 0.38 -21.95
N VAL A 1038 27.64 -0.90 -21.79
CA VAL A 1038 29.04 -1.38 -21.84
C VAL A 1038 29.09 -2.75 -22.52
N GLU A 1039 29.60 -2.83 -23.75
CA GLU A 1039 30.02 -4.10 -24.35
C GLU A 1039 31.38 -4.51 -23.76
N VAL A 1040 31.59 -5.82 -23.60
CA VAL A 1040 32.89 -6.40 -23.20
C VAL A 1040 33.45 -7.30 -24.29
N LEU A 1041 34.74 -7.17 -24.58
CA LEU A 1041 35.51 -8.05 -25.46
C LEU A 1041 36.57 -8.80 -24.65
N PHE A 1042 36.65 -10.12 -24.86
CA PHE A 1042 37.70 -11.00 -24.33
C PHE A 1042 38.54 -11.52 -25.49
N SER A 1043 39.86 -11.25 -25.47
CA SER A 1043 40.80 -11.63 -26.54
C SER A 1043 42.10 -12.22 -25.99
N VAL A 1044 42.80 -13.03 -26.81
CA VAL A 1044 44.11 -13.61 -26.48
C VAL A 1044 45.17 -13.02 -27.41
N PRO A 1045 45.89 -11.96 -27.01
CA PRO A 1045 46.85 -11.32 -27.89
C PRO A 1045 48.12 -12.17 -28.07
N SER A 1046 48.70 -12.10 -29.27
CA SER A 1046 49.91 -12.84 -29.69
C SER A 1046 51.24 -12.34 -29.09
N TYR A 1047 51.19 -11.58 -27.99
CA TYR A 1047 52.35 -11.13 -27.22
C TYR A 1047 52.30 -11.70 -25.79
N ASN A 1048 53.46 -11.92 -25.18
CA ASN A 1048 53.55 -12.41 -23.80
C ASN A 1048 53.49 -11.24 -22.80
N ILE A 1049 53.13 -11.46 -21.53
CA ILE A 1049 53.26 -10.43 -20.47
C ILE A 1049 54.45 -10.76 -19.57
N LEU A 1050 55.32 -9.77 -19.33
CA LEU A 1050 56.50 -9.95 -18.49
C LEU A 1050 56.13 -10.08 -16.99
N PRO A 1051 56.41 -11.22 -16.33
CA PRO A 1051 55.89 -11.50 -14.99
C PRO A 1051 56.23 -10.43 -13.93
N ALA A 1052 55.24 -10.05 -13.13
CA ALA A 1052 55.36 -9.01 -12.11
C ALA A 1052 56.14 -9.45 -10.86
N ASP A 1053 56.19 -10.76 -10.60
CA ASP A 1053 56.99 -11.39 -9.55
C ASP A 1053 58.48 -11.51 -9.91
N GLY A 1054 58.85 -11.14 -11.14
CA GLY A 1054 60.20 -11.26 -11.65
C GLY A 1054 60.62 -12.71 -11.90
N GLN A 1055 59.70 -13.62 -12.25
CA GLN A 1055 60.08 -14.85 -12.93
C GLN A 1055 60.60 -14.55 -14.36
N PRO A 1056 61.54 -15.35 -14.89
CA PRO A 1056 61.95 -15.24 -16.27
C PRO A 1056 60.87 -15.79 -17.22
N LEU A 1057 60.52 -15.01 -18.24
CA LEU A 1057 59.91 -15.56 -19.46
C LEU A 1057 61.02 -16.33 -20.20
N LEU A 1058 60.96 -17.66 -20.16
CA LEU A 1058 61.93 -18.57 -20.81
C LEU A 1058 61.50 -18.90 -22.24
N LEU A 1059 62.44 -18.79 -23.18
CA LEU A 1059 62.16 -18.78 -24.61
C LEU A 1059 63.21 -19.61 -25.37
N ALA A 1060 62.98 -20.92 -25.49
CA ALA A 1060 63.73 -21.79 -26.40
C ALA A 1060 63.23 -21.61 -27.84
N ARG A 1061 64.13 -21.53 -28.84
CA ARG A 1061 63.72 -21.08 -30.17
C ARG A 1061 64.44 -21.67 -31.39
N SER A 1062 63.66 -22.44 -32.16
CA SER A 1062 64.01 -23.03 -33.46
C SER A 1062 63.53 -22.23 -34.68
N GLN A 1063 62.70 -21.18 -34.51
CA GLN A 1063 62.00 -20.52 -35.62
C GLN A 1063 62.11 -18.98 -35.64
N GLN A 1064 62.11 -18.41 -36.85
CA GLN A 1064 62.65 -17.07 -37.19
C GLN A 1064 61.72 -15.85 -36.96
N GLN A 1065 60.58 -16.01 -36.29
CA GLN A 1065 59.64 -14.89 -36.06
C GLN A 1065 60.22 -13.80 -35.12
N PRO A 1066 59.57 -12.65 -34.93
CA PRO A 1066 59.82 -11.78 -33.78
C PRO A 1066 59.27 -12.40 -32.48
N LEU A 1067 59.80 -12.08 -31.31
CA LEU A 1067 59.09 -12.28 -30.03
C LEU A 1067 58.46 -10.95 -29.64
N GLN A 1068 57.18 -10.94 -29.25
CA GLN A 1068 56.56 -9.77 -28.64
C GLN A 1068 56.26 -10.01 -27.16
N PHE A 1069 56.57 -9.03 -26.32
CA PHE A 1069 56.19 -9.04 -24.90
C PHE A 1069 55.85 -7.64 -24.38
N GLN A 1070 54.85 -7.54 -23.52
CA GLN A 1070 54.41 -6.27 -22.92
C GLN A 1070 55.14 -5.99 -21.60
N VAL A 1071 55.47 -4.71 -21.39
CA VAL A 1071 55.87 -4.16 -20.08
C VAL A 1071 54.96 -2.97 -19.82
N ASN A 1072 54.17 -3.07 -18.74
CA ASN A 1072 52.97 -2.28 -18.41
C ASN A 1072 52.04 -2.02 -19.61
N GLN A 1073 52.27 -0.96 -20.40
CA GLN A 1073 51.40 -0.60 -21.53
C GLN A 1073 52.05 -0.90 -22.89
N ASN A 1074 53.35 -0.61 -23.07
CA ASN A 1074 54.02 -0.84 -24.34
C ASN A 1074 54.39 -2.31 -24.61
N ILE A 1075 54.21 -2.74 -25.86
CA ILE A 1075 54.66 -4.02 -26.41
C ILE A 1075 56.05 -3.81 -27.03
N TYR A 1076 57.00 -4.68 -26.67
CA TYR A 1076 58.38 -4.65 -27.13
C TYR A 1076 58.71 -5.88 -27.97
N THR A 1077 59.48 -5.71 -29.03
CA THR A 1077 59.81 -6.76 -30.00
C THR A 1077 61.27 -7.19 -29.92
N LEU A 1078 61.52 -8.43 -29.49
CA LEU A 1078 62.84 -9.05 -29.41
C LEU A 1078 63.08 -10.00 -30.59
N GLU A 1079 64.05 -9.68 -31.43
CA GLU A 1079 64.41 -10.42 -32.64
C GLU A 1079 65.79 -11.06 -32.51
N ILE A 1080 65.92 -12.32 -32.92
CA ILE A 1080 67.23 -12.93 -33.20
C ILE A 1080 67.61 -12.56 -34.64
N ILE A 1081 68.47 -11.56 -34.80
CA ILE A 1081 68.87 -11.01 -36.11
C ILE A 1081 70.21 -11.59 -36.61
N GLY A 1082 70.69 -12.66 -35.99
CA GLY A 1082 71.88 -13.41 -36.42
C GLY A 1082 72.37 -14.39 -35.36
N VAL A 1083 72.97 -15.49 -35.79
CA VAL A 1083 73.61 -16.51 -34.93
C VAL A 1083 75.00 -16.80 -35.49
N ALA A 1084 75.96 -17.04 -34.61
CA ALA A 1084 77.33 -17.45 -34.90
C ALA A 1084 77.80 -18.45 -33.81
N PRO A 1085 78.92 -19.18 -34.01
CA PRO A 1085 79.37 -20.16 -33.03
C PRO A 1085 79.60 -19.54 -31.64
N GLY A 1086 78.79 -19.94 -30.65
CA GLY A 1086 78.81 -19.41 -29.28
C GLY A 1086 78.32 -17.96 -29.11
N LEU A 1087 77.65 -17.38 -30.12
CA LEU A 1087 77.17 -15.99 -30.10
C LEU A 1087 75.81 -15.82 -30.79
N VAL A 1088 74.91 -15.05 -30.20
CA VAL A 1088 73.62 -14.65 -30.80
C VAL A 1088 73.47 -13.13 -30.85
N ARG A 1089 72.93 -12.58 -31.94
CA ARG A 1089 72.67 -11.15 -32.09
C ARG A 1089 71.20 -10.85 -31.81
N LEU A 1090 70.95 -10.19 -30.70
CA LEU A 1090 69.60 -9.79 -30.30
C LEU A 1090 69.35 -8.32 -30.64
N LYS A 1091 68.16 -8.03 -31.16
CA LYS A 1091 67.59 -6.69 -31.33
C LYS A 1091 66.32 -6.56 -30.49
N LEU A 1092 66.24 -5.60 -29.58
CA LEU A 1092 65.00 -5.21 -28.89
C LEU A 1092 64.59 -3.85 -29.45
N ASP A 1093 63.64 -3.85 -30.39
CA ASP A 1093 63.21 -2.66 -31.14
C ASP A 1093 64.42 -1.82 -31.59
N ASP A 1094 64.44 -0.51 -31.28
CA ASP A 1094 65.62 0.36 -31.44
C ASP A 1094 66.45 0.53 -30.15
N LEU A 1095 66.03 -0.10 -29.05
CA LEU A 1095 66.61 0.08 -27.70
C LEU A 1095 67.86 -0.79 -27.45
N LEU A 1096 68.01 -1.87 -28.21
CA LEU A 1096 69.12 -2.81 -28.10
C LEU A 1096 69.42 -3.41 -29.47
N ASN A 1097 70.70 -3.48 -29.85
CA ASN A 1097 71.15 -4.24 -31.01
C ASN A 1097 72.62 -4.65 -30.80
N ARG A 1098 72.85 -5.87 -30.28
CA ARG A 1098 74.22 -6.35 -29.97
C ARG A 1098 74.33 -7.87 -30.07
N TRP A 1099 75.57 -8.35 -30.16
CA TRP A 1099 75.90 -9.74 -29.88
C TRP A 1099 75.89 -10.01 -28.36
N PHE A 1100 75.50 -11.24 -28.03
CA PHE A 1100 75.52 -11.87 -26.72
C PHE A 1100 76.25 -13.21 -26.82
N ALA A 1101 76.99 -13.59 -25.78
CA ALA A 1101 77.47 -14.95 -25.58
C ALA A 1101 76.50 -15.74 -24.69
N GLU A 1102 76.70 -17.06 -24.57
CA GLU A 1102 76.03 -17.86 -23.56
C GLU A 1102 76.38 -17.36 -22.15
N GLY A 1103 75.37 -17.19 -21.29
CA GLY A 1103 75.49 -16.55 -19.97
C GLY A 1103 75.64 -15.01 -19.98
N ASP A 1104 75.70 -14.37 -21.14
CA ASP A 1104 75.74 -12.90 -21.26
C ASP A 1104 74.34 -12.31 -21.01
N SER A 1105 74.29 -11.19 -20.30
CA SER A 1105 73.04 -10.55 -19.90
C SER A 1105 73.08 -9.03 -20.04
N ARG A 1106 71.91 -8.44 -20.28
CA ARG A 1106 71.75 -7.00 -20.43
C ARG A 1106 70.45 -6.54 -19.80
N THR A 1107 70.57 -5.78 -18.72
CA THR A 1107 69.49 -4.94 -18.21
C THR A 1107 69.30 -3.72 -19.12
N VAL A 1108 68.12 -3.58 -19.70
CA VAL A 1108 67.59 -2.35 -20.31
C VAL A 1108 66.58 -1.69 -19.35
N ARG A 1109 66.20 -0.44 -19.61
CA ARG A 1109 65.07 0.21 -18.94
C ARG A 1109 63.91 0.36 -19.90
N LEU A 1110 62.79 -0.31 -19.61
CA LEU A 1110 61.54 -0.24 -20.35
C LEU A 1110 60.51 0.40 -19.41
N GLU A 1111 59.92 1.53 -19.82
CA GLU A 1111 58.99 2.33 -19.00
C GLU A 1111 59.47 2.61 -17.56
N GLY A 1112 60.78 2.87 -17.40
CA GLY A 1112 61.42 3.09 -16.10
C GLY A 1112 61.72 1.84 -15.27
N GLN A 1113 61.12 0.70 -15.61
CA GLN A 1113 61.39 -0.61 -15.00
C GLN A 1113 62.64 -1.25 -15.59
N ARG A 1114 63.29 -2.13 -14.84
CA ARG A 1114 64.47 -2.86 -15.32
C ARG A 1114 64.01 -4.18 -15.92
N VAL A 1115 64.45 -4.44 -17.16
CA VAL A 1115 64.22 -5.71 -17.83
C VAL A 1115 65.57 -6.27 -18.23
N THR A 1116 65.92 -7.42 -17.67
CA THR A 1116 67.17 -8.12 -17.96
C THR A 1116 66.89 -9.21 -18.98
N ILE A 1117 67.56 -9.12 -20.12
CA ILE A 1117 67.59 -10.16 -21.14
C ILE A 1117 68.89 -10.95 -20.93
N THR A 1118 68.81 -12.26 -20.76
CA THR A 1118 69.96 -13.19 -20.65
C THR A 1118 69.86 -14.23 -21.76
N VAL A 1119 70.98 -14.64 -22.32
CA VAL A 1119 71.05 -15.82 -23.17
C VAL A 1119 71.49 -16.99 -22.32
N GLU A 1120 70.57 -17.92 -22.04
CA GLU A 1120 70.80 -19.04 -21.12
C GLU A 1120 71.57 -20.18 -21.81
N GLU A 1121 71.31 -20.44 -23.10
CA GLU A 1121 71.92 -21.52 -23.88
C GLU A 1121 72.03 -21.14 -25.38
N ILE A 1122 73.12 -21.51 -26.06
CA ILE A 1122 73.29 -21.37 -27.51
C ILE A 1122 73.66 -22.74 -28.12
N ALA A 1123 72.67 -23.61 -28.23
CA ALA A 1123 72.80 -24.97 -28.79
C ALA A 1123 72.18 -25.06 -30.20
N ASP A 1124 71.50 -26.17 -30.52
CA ASP A 1124 70.68 -26.29 -31.73
C ASP A 1124 69.48 -25.31 -31.71
N ASP A 1125 68.99 -25.00 -30.50
CA ASP A 1125 68.09 -23.87 -30.20
C ASP A 1125 68.83 -22.80 -29.40
N VAL A 1126 68.40 -21.54 -29.54
CA VAL A 1126 68.80 -20.46 -28.61
C VAL A 1126 67.76 -20.36 -27.50
N ILE A 1127 68.20 -20.41 -26.24
CA ILE A 1127 67.34 -20.15 -25.08
C ILE A 1127 67.62 -18.75 -24.54
N ILE A 1128 66.59 -17.91 -24.51
CA ILE A 1128 66.63 -16.55 -23.95
C ILE A 1128 65.74 -16.50 -22.72
N SER A 1129 66.20 -15.86 -21.65
CA SER A 1129 65.32 -15.40 -20.57
C SER A 1129 65.10 -13.89 -20.64
N VAL A 1130 63.85 -13.46 -20.45
CA VAL A 1130 63.50 -12.04 -20.28
C VAL A 1130 62.87 -11.89 -18.90
N ARG A 1131 63.46 -11.05 -18.05
CA ARG A 1131 63.14 -10.97 -16.62
C ARG A 1131 62.96 -9.54 -16.13
N ARG A 1132 61.87 -9.28 -15.40
CA ARG A 1132 61.60 -8.02 -14.67
C ARG A 1132 62.42 -7.94 -13.37
N GLY A 1133 62.94 -6.77 -13.00
CA GLY A 1133 63.67 -6.54 -11.74
C GLY A 1133 64.09 -5.09 -11.49
#